data_AF-A0A0U2V6W2-F1
#
_entry.id   AF-A0A0U2V6W2-F1
#
_cell.length_a   1.000
_cell.length_b   1.000
_cell.length_c   1.000
_cell.angle_alpha   90.00
_cell.angle_beta   90.00
_cell.angle_gamma   90.00
#
_symmetry.space_group_name_H-M   'P 1'
#
loop_
_entity.id
_entity.type
_entity.pdbx_description
1 polymer ?
#
loop_
_entity_poly.entity_id
_entity_poly.type
_entity_poly.pdbx_seq_one_letter_code
_entity_poly.pdbx_strand_id
1 'polypeptide(L)'
;MHNRRKGLLKYFSLAAGSILLSLWLPHAAFAEPVPVDSLLPERSEKEIAAKWNQWMKNAHDAGDGAFAEIPSSKSPYRAGKLKDGYLEKGLNAANFYRFVSGLPADLVLDESLNRQAQHGAVTIAANGRLTHNPVQPEDMPQDFFELGEKSAGSSNIYWTTSGTDNVLVRSVEAYMDDSDSSNIDRVGHRRWILSPQLKRIGFGLAAASNGKQDGYYSAMQVFDQSREGQLDFNYILYPNKGAFPLDVFEGNQAWSVHLNPSRFQQPELSDVRVELTRLSDRKTWVFDEKTRKETRSSSRSAADGLYFNVDTARYGYTYGIIFRPDETQLIEDGERFAVRITGLKKTDGTDAEIAYETRFFRVEPIEKGQLAGLFPEKAELSVKVGSELKLPAIHAVYENGLSVDVKSKAAYKTDSDKIRIQNGAVTGLKPGQADIVVRYEGRTATLRVNVYTMPAIKDITGHWAEEQIRWAVEREMVKGYADGTFKPNKQVSEAEFLAMLFTLYADDSVIRGMDRTGKPSKSLGVWSDRYYWYAKRLNLDVDKSVMDAKRRNRAITRAEVAQIVAGLSGKNYANDDDAIRFLLNMGFSSGKTSATVKGYAGKDRLTRAEAIVFLKNLQDQGFRLTFRPTAITVMTENEKKGGLPDRTVKVTYQADRKLIVRGAFAEAANRTIKVEVHASTPDGEHIETLQTKGDAYGNFTVTFERIDADDASIYVSTRDDLAYYISAKPGQSAIVMY
;
A
#
# COMPACT_ATOMS: atom_id res chain seq x y z
N MET A 1 -30.41 -41.79 -74.70
CA MET A 1 -31.37 -40.67 -74.66
C MET A 1 -30.64 -39.47 -74.06
N HIS A 2 -30.31 -38.44 -74.86
CA HIS A 2 -30.97 -37.12 -74.84
C HIS A 2 -31.02 -36.51 -73.41
N ASN A 3 -30.59 -35.28 -73.09
CA ASN A 3 -30.24 -34.14 -73.92
C ASN A 3 -29.55 -33.04 -73.06
N ARG A 4 -28.56 -32.36 -73.66
CA ARG A 4 -28.29 -30.90 -73.71
C ARG A 4 -28.80 -30.00 -72.56
N ARG A 5 -27.87 -29.30 -71.88
CA ARG A 5 -27.32 -27.94 -72.17
C ARG A 5 -28.30 -26.77 -71.93
N LYS A 6 -27.84 -25.81 -71.12
CA LYS A 6 -27.74 -24.34 -71.33
C LYS A 6 -27.71 -23.70 -69.92
N GLY A 7 -26.72 -22.96 -69.44
CA GLY A 7 -25.72 -22.12 -70.11
C GLY A 7 -26.21 -20.68 -70.21
N LEU A 8 -25.46 -19.74 -69.60
CA LEU A 8 -25.22 -18.32 -69.92
C LEU A 8 -25.24 -17.43 -68.65
N LEU A 9 -24.37 -16.43 -68.44
CA LEU A 9 -23.08 -16.00 -69.03
C LEU A 9 -22.65 -14.72 -68.25
N LYS A 10 -21.39 -14.67 -67.76
CA LYS A 10 -20.39 -13.55 -67.75
C LYS A 10 -20.78 -12.13 -67.22
N TYR A 11 -19.91 -11.29 -66.63
CA TYR A 11 -18.52 -10.86 -66.92
C TYR A 11 -17.85 -10.28 -65.62
N PHE A 12 -16.59 -10.63 -65.27
CA PHE A 12 -15.31 -9.85 -65.36
C PHE A 12 -15.31 -8.46 -64.66
N SER A 13 -14.37 -8.09 -63.77
CA SER A 13 -12.90 -7.94 -63.92
C SER A 13 -12.14 -7.89 -62.55
N LEU A 14 -11.05 -8.65 -62.31
CA LEU A 14 -9.58 -8.27 -62.27
C LEU A 14 -9.23 -6.97 -61.49
N ALA A 15 -8.16 -6.82 -60.67
CA ALA A 15 -6.86 -7.48 -60.50
C ALA A 15 -6.27 -7.16 -59.08
N ALA A 16 -5.47 -7.99 -58.42
CA ALA A 16 -3.98 -8.06 -58.36
C ALA A 16 -3.46 -7.85 -56.92
N GLY A 17 -2.48 -8.65 -56.46
CA GLY A 17 -1.82 -8.45 -55.15
C GLY A 17 -0.98 -9.61 -54.60
N SER A 18 0.04 -10.02 -55.38
CA SER A 18 1.34 -10.61 -54.99
C SER A 18 1.49 -11.58 -53.79
N ILE A 19 1.85 -12.82 -54.13
CA ILE A 19 2.53 -13.81 -53.27
C ILE A 19 4.03 -13.51 -53.27
N LEU A 20 4.66 -13.44 -52.09
CA LEU A 20 6.11 -13.53 -51.92
C LEU A 20 6.42 -14.53 -50.80
N LEU A 21 6.89 -15.71 -51.22
CA LEU A 21 7.54 -16.71 -50.39
C LEU A 21 9.00 -16.28 -50.18
N SER A 22 9.46 -16.14 -48.94
CA SER A 22 10.89 -15.98 -48.62
C SER A 22 11.32 -16.98 -47.53
N LEU A 23 12.16 -17.91 -48.02
CA LEU A 23 13.08 -18.84 -47.38
C LEU A 23 13.48 -18.53 -45.92
N TRP A 24 13.25 -19.50 -45.02
CA TRP A 24 13.90 -19.57 -43.72
C TRP A 24 15.28 -20.25 -43.85
N LEU A 25 16.34 -19.51 -43.57
CA LEU A 25 17.65 -20.05 -43.20
C LEU A 25 17.59 -20.45 -41.71
N PRO A 26 18.25 -21.54 -41.29
CA PRO A 26 18.31 -21.89 -39.87
C PRO A 26 19.23 -20.88 -39.16
N HIS A 27 18.65 -20.02 -38.33
CA HIS A 27 19.44 -19.33 -37.31
C HIS A 27 20.00 -20.40 -36.38
N ALA A 28 21.32 -20.36 -36.15
CA ALA A 28 21.97 -21.13 -35.11
C ALA A 28 21.21 -20.90 -33.79
N ALA A 29 20.65 -21.98 -33.25
CA ALA A 29 20.11 -21.97 -31.90
C ALA A 29 21.27 -21.72 -30.95
N PHE A 30 21.41 -20.48 -30.47
CA PHE A 30 22.17 -20.23 -29.26
C PHE A 30 21.50 -21.05 -28.16
N ALA A 31 22.22 -22.05 -27.62
CA ALA A 31 21.74 -22.82 -26.49
C ALA A 31 21.42 -21.84 -25.35
N GLU A 32 20.20 -21.88 -24.84
CA GLU A 32 19.83 -21.09 -23.66
C GLU A 32 20.78 -21.46 -22.50
N PRO A 33 21.29 -20.48 -21.73
CA PRO A 33 22.20 -20.77 -20.63
C PRO A 33 21.50 -21.67 -19.62
N VAL A 34 22.14 -22.78 -19.25
CA VAL A 34 21.64 -23.70 -18.21
C VAL A 34 21.60 -22.94 -16.88
N PRO A 35 20.44 -22.87 -16.20
CA PRO A 35 20.34 -22.18 -14.92
C PRO A 35 21.30 -22.75 -13.87
N VAL A 36 21.87 -21.87 -13.05
CA VAL A 36 22.77 -22.23 -11.94
C VAL A 36 21.95 -22.91 -10.84
N ASP A 37 22.34 -24.11 -10.43
CA ASP A 37 21.73 -24.83 -9.30
C ASP A 37 22.20 -24.26 -7.95
N SER A 38 21.39 -24.36 -6.89
CA SER A 38 21.75 -23.84 -5.56
C SER A 38 22.86 -24.65 -4.87
N LEU A 39 23.01 -25.93 -5.26
CA LEU A 39 23.77 -27.00 -4.58
C LEU A 39 23.21 -27.40 -3.20
N LEU A 40 22.11 -26.80 -2.78
CA LEU A 40 21.43 -27.13 -1.53
C LEU A 40 20.28 -28.10 -1.80
N PRO A 41 20.05 -29.09 -0.91
CA PRO A 41 19.03 -30.11 -1.12
C PRO A 41 17.62 -29.52 -1.05
N GLU A 42 16.77 -29.98 -1.96
CA GLU A 42 15.31 -29.87 -1.82
C GLU A 42 14.84 -30.79 -0.69
N ARG A 43 13.72 -30.43 -0.05
CA ARG A 43 13.07 -31.28 0.97
C ARG A 43 11.72 -31.74 0.44
N SER A 44 11.41 -33.02 0.64
CA SER A 44 10.08 -33.53 0.33
C SER A 44 9.05 -33.05 1.36
N GLU A 45 7.78 -32.99 0.97
CA GLU A 45 6.68 -32.68 1.90
C GLU A 45 6.69 -33.59 3.13
N LYS A 46 7.02 -34.87 2.95
CA LYS A 46 7.08 -35.86 4.03
C LYS A 46 8.19 -35.52 5.05
N GLU A 47 9.36 -35.12 4.57
CA GLU A 47 10.46 -34.71 5.46
C GLU A 47 10.13 -33.42 6.20
N ILE A 48 9.54 -32.44 5.50
CA ILE A 48 9.09 -31.18 6.09
C ILE A 48 8.02 -31.45 7.16
N ALA A 49 7.02 -32.28 6.86
CA ALA A 49 5.97 -32.64 7.79
C ALA A 49 6.50 -33.40 9.01
N ALA A 50 7.47 -34.31 8.83
CA ALA A 50 8.11 -34.99 9.95
C ALA A 50 8.84 -34.00 10.87
N LYS A 51 9.59 -33.05 10.29
CA LYS A 51 10.29 -32.01 11.06
C LYS A 51 9.35 -31.01 11.72
N TRP A 52 8.27 -30.64 11.06
CA TRP A 52 7.23 -29.79 11.64
C TRP A 52 6.60 -30.44 12.88
N ASN A 53 6.19 -31.70 12.77
CA ASN A 53 5.63 -32.45 13.90
C ASN A 53 6.63 -32.58 15.05
N GLN A 54 7.92 -32.72 14.74
CA GLN A 54 8.99 -32.81 15.74
C GLN A 54 9.25 -31.47 16.44
N TRP A 55 9.27 -30.37 15.70
CA TRP A 55 9.85 -29.10 16.17
C TRP A 55 8.87 -27.95 16.29
N MET A 56 7.87 -27.86 15.41
CA MET A 56 7.00 -26.68 15.28
C MET A 56 5.61 -26.87 15.88
N LYS A 57 5.03 -28.08 15.81
CA LYS A 57 3.64 -28.35 16.21
C LYS A 57 3.26 -27.82 17.61
N ASN A 58 4.18 -27.92 18.57
CA ASN A 58 3.99 -27.43 19.94
C ASN A 58 5.04 -26.37 20.34
N ALA A 59 5.67 -25.71 19.36
CA ALA A 59 6.74 -24.74 19.60
C ALA A 59 6.26 -23.52 20.39
N HIS A 60 5.02 -23.09 20.15
CA HIS A 60 4.42 -21.94 20.83
C HIS A 60 4.02 -22.21 22.28
N ASP A 61 3.86 -23.47 22.69
CA ASP A 61 3.48 -23.76 24.07
C ASP A 61 4.55 -23.25 25.07
N ALA A 62 4.18 -22.31 25.94
CA ALA A 62 5.06 -21.72 26.94
C ALA A 62 5.21 -22.59 28.21
N GLY A 63 4.44 -23.67 28.34
CA GLY A 63 4.43 -24.53 29.52
C GLY A 63 4.10 -23.73 30.79
N ASP A 64 4.91 -23.91 31.83
CA ASP A 64 4.83 -23.21 33.11
C ASP A 64 5.64 -21.89 33.13
N GLY A 65 5.91 -21.30 31.96
CA GLY A 65 6.55 -20.00 31.79
C GLY A 65 8.05 -20.03 31.47
N ALA A 66 8.59 -18.90 31.02
CA ALA A 66 9.91 -18.80 30.39
C ALA A 66 11.12 -18.90 31.34
N PHE A 67 10.98 -18.42 32.58
CA PHE A 67 12.11 -18.11 33.44
C PHE A 67 12.38 -19.19 34.49
N ALA A 68 13.62 -19.67 34.55
CA ALA A 68 14.16 -20.38 35.71
C ALA A 68 14.63 -19.39 36.79
N GLU A 69 15.18 -18.25 36.36
CA GLU A 69 15.52 -17.11 37.22
C GLU A 69 14.97 -15.84 36.58
N ILE A 70 14.18 -15.07 37.34
CA ILE A 70 13.47 -13.90 36.81
C ILE A 70 14.44 -12.73 36.59
N PRO A 71 14.52 -12.16 35.37
CA PRO A 71 15.34 -10.98 35.07
C PRO A 71 14.85 -9.74 35.82
N SER A 72 15.72 -8.74 35.96
CA SER A 72 15.35 -7.42 36.45
C SER A 72 16.01 -6.33 35.61
N SER A 73 15.17 -5.50 34.99
CA SER A 73 15.58 -4.33 34.19
C SER A 73 15.66 -3.04 35.00
N LYS A 74 15.73 -3.16 36.33
CA LYS A 74 15.87 -2.05 37.28
C LYS A 74 16.88 -2.46 38.35
N SER A 75 17.50 -1.48 39.01
CA SER A 75 18.41 -1.77 40.12
C SER A 75 17.69 -2.47 41.29
N PRO A 76 18.26 -3.56 41.87
CA PRO A 76 19.47 -4.25 41.43
C PRO A 76 19.22 -5.11 40.18
N TYR A 77 19.99 -4.82 39.12
CA TYR A 77 19.87 -5.49 37.82
C TYR A 77 20.19 -6.98 37.93
N ARG A 78 19.41 -7.81 37.23
CA ARG A 78 19.63 -9.25 37.14
C ARG A 78 19.40 -9.71 35.72
N ALA A 79 20.38 -10.41 35.15
CA ALA A 79 20.22 -11.03 33.84
C ALA A 79 19.06 -12.03 33.89
N GLY A 80 18.97 -12.87 34.93
CA GLY A 80 18.03 -13.98 34.97
C GLY A 80 18.51 -15.16 34.11
N LYS A 81 17.65 -16.18 33.96
CA LYS A 81 17.95 -17.41 33.23
C LYS A 81 16.66 -17.99 32.67
N LEU A 82 16.68 -18.36 31.39
CA LEU A 82 15.58 -19.06 30.73
C LEU A 82 15.63 -20.55 31.00
N LYS A 83 14.47 -21.21 31.02
CA LYS A 83 14.37 -22.66 31.14
C LYS A 83 14.87 -23.35 29.86
N ASP A 84 15.53 -24.49 30.01
CA ASP A 84 16.10 -25.23 28.88
C ASP A 84 15.05 -25.62 27.83
N GLY A 85 13.89 -26.13 28.26
CA GLY A 85 12.79 -26.46 27.33
C GLY A 85 12.21 -25.24 26.60
N TYR A 86 12.30 -24.05 27.19
CA TYR A 86 11.87 -22.81 26.52
C TYR A 86 12.89 -22.38 25.44
N LEU A 87 14.18 -22.48 25.76
CA LEU A 87 15.29 -22.24 24.83
C LEU A 87 15.29 -23.25 23.67
N GLU A 88 15.06 -24.53 23.96
CA GLU A 88 15.05 -25.60 22.97
C GLU A 88 13.98 -25.38 21.89
N LYS A 89 12.81 -24.88 22.26
CA LYS A 89 11.75 -24.53 21.29
C LYS A 89 12.19 -23.40 20.35
N GLY A 90 12.85 -22.35 20.87
CA GLY A 90 13.44 -21.29 20.04
C GLY A 90 14.55 -21.79 19.10
N LEU A 91 15.41 -22.68 19.61
CA LEU A 91 16.43 -23.37 18.80
C LEU A 91 15.80 -24.19 17.66
N ASN A 92 14.78 -24.99 17.99
CA ASN A 92 14.09 -25.85 17.05
C ASN A 92 13.38 -25.04 15.95
N ALA A 93 12.79 -23.89 16.28
CA ALA A 93 12.23 -22.98 15.28
C ALA A 93 13.31 -22.48 14.30
N ALA A 94 14.44 -21.97 14.80
CA ALA A 94 15.54 -21.50 13.94
C ALA A 94 16.10 -22.62 13.05
N ASN A 95 16.24 -23.83 13.60
CA ASN A 95 16.65 -25.02 12.85
C ASN A 95 15.62 -25.45 11.80
N PHE A 96 14.32 -25.31 12.06
CA PHE A 96 13.27 -25.62 11.09
C PHE A 96 13.32 -24.68 9.88
N TYR A 97 13.48 -23.37 10.10
CA TYR A 97 13.62 -22.39 9.02
C TYR A 97 14.86 -22.66 8.16
N ARG A 98 15.99 -23.00 8.78
CA ARG A 98 17.19 -23.44 8.04
C ARG A 98 16.95 -24.71 7.24
N PHE A 99 16.27 -25.68 7.83
CA PHE A 99 15.94 -26.97 7.19
C PHE A 99 15.13 -26.79 5.90
N VAL A 100 14.06 -25.98 5.94
CA VAL A 100 13.18 -25.76 4.78
C VAL A 100 13.85 -24.92 3.69
N SER A 101 14.85 -24.11 4.04
CA SER A 101 15.76 -23.42 3.09
C SER A 101 16.90 -24.29 2.55
N GLY A 102 16.93 -25.59 2.87
CA GLY A 102 17.96 -26.53 2.41
C GLY A 102 19.25 -26.52 3.21
N LEU A 103 19.41 -25.61 4.18
CA LEU A 103 20.58 -25.54 5.04
C LEU A 103 20.62 -26.67 6.09
N PRO A 104 21.80 -26.97 6.66
CA PRO A 104 21.90 -27.82 7.84
C PRO A 104 21.10 -27.25 9.03
N ALA A 105 20.26 -28.11 9.60
CA ALA A 105 19.44 -27.85 10.78
C ALA A 105 20.18 -28.32 12.05
N ASP A 106 21.38 -27.76 12.24
CA ASP A 106 22.37 -28.22 13.20
C ASP A 106 22.88 -27.09 14.10
N LEU A 107 22.11 -26.00 14.24
CA LEU A 107 22.40 -24.99 15.24
C LEU A 107 22.40 -25.61 16.63
N VAL A 108 23.23 -25.08 17.50
CA VAL A 108 23.30 -25.47 18.91
C VAL A 108 23.21 -24.24 19.80
N LEU A 109 22.58 -24.41 20.96
CA LEU A 109 22.61 -23.39 22.01
C LEU A 109 23.99 -23.34 22.64
N ASP A 110 24.49 -22.14 22.86
CA ASP A 110 25.72 -21.89 23.59
C ASP A 110 25.43 -21.14 24.89
N GLU A 111 25.95 -21.65 26.01
CA GLU A 111 25.69 -21.08 27.33
C GLU A 111 26.23 -19.65 27.47
N SER A 112 27.40 -19.35 26.89
CA SER A 112 27.98 -18.01 26.91
C SER A 112 27.16 -17.02 26.08
N LEU A 113 26.66 -17.46 24.92
CA LEU A 113 25.78 -16.66 24.07
C LEU A 113 24.39 -16.47 24.70
N ASN A 114 23.85 -17.47 25.39
CA ASN A 114 22.62 -17.31 26.19
C ASN A 114 22.82 -16.27 27.28
N ARG A 115 23.93 -16.32 28.02
CA ARG A 115 24.27 -15.33 29.04
C ARG A 115 24.38 -13.92 28.43
N GLN A 116 25.07 -13.79 27.29
CA GLN A 116 25.21 -12.52 26.58
C GLN A 116 23.83 -11.99 26.13
N ALA A 117 23.02 -12.82 25.47
CA ALA A 117 21.68 -12.46 25.02
C ALA A 117 20.77 -12.03 26.17
N GLN A 118 20.86 -12.71 27.31
CA GLN A 118 20.07 -12.39 28.49
C GLN A 118 20.44 -11.03 29.10
N HIS A 119 21.72 -10.64 29.08
CA HIS A 119 22.13 -9.27 29.43
C HIS A 119 21.60 -8.26 28.39
N GLY A 120 21.67 -8.58 27.10
CA GLY A 120 21.13 -7.74 26.04
C GLY A 120 19.64 -7.47 26.20
N ALA A 121 18.84 -8.51 26.43
CA ALA A 121 17.41 -8.38 26.66
C ALA A 121 17.10 -7.45 27.84
N VAL A 122 17.81 -7.59 28.96
CA VAL A 122 17.66 -6.73 30.14
C VAL A 122 18.09 -5.29 29.87
N THR A 123 19.21 -5.08 29.17
CA THR A 123 19.72 -3.74 28.84
C THR A 123 18.80 -2.99 27.88
N ILE A 124 18.26 -3.67 26.87
CA ILE A 124 17.26 -3.12 25.95
C ILE A 124 15.96 -2.81 26.70
N ALA A 125 15.51 -3.71 27.56
CA ALA A 125 14.33 -3.51 28.40
C ALA A 125 14.47 -2.30 29.33
N ALA A 126 15.65 -2.10 29.94
CA ALA A 126 15.95 -0.93 30.77
C ALA A 126 15.95 0.38 29.98
N ASN A 127 16.31 0.32 28.68
CA ASN A 127 16.23 1.46 27.75
C ASN A 127 14.79 1.77 27.30
N GLY A 128 13.82 0.87 27.55
CA GLY A 128 12.40 1.07 27.24
C GLY A 128 12.04 1.07 25.75
N ARG A 129 12.99 0.75 24.85
CA ARG A 129 12.81 0.73 23.39
C ARG A 129 13.72 -0.32 22.74
N LEU A 130 13.32 -0.84 21.57
CA LEU A 130 14.23 -1.62 20.73
C LEU A 130 15.34 -0.72 20.20
N THR A 131 16.59 -1.12 20.43
CA THR A 131 17.79 -0.41 19.97
C THR A 131 18.98 -1.37 19.91
N HIS A 132 19.79 -1.26 18.87
CA HIS A 132 21.10 -1.93 18.79
C HIS A 132 22.21 -1.12 19.48
N ASN A 133 21.94 0.16 19.80
CA ASN A 133 22.87 1.07 20.48
C ASN A 133 22.20 1.57 21.78
N PRO A 134 22.11 0.72 22.82
CA PRO A 134 21.54 1.13 24.10
C PRO A 134 22.42 2.19 24.77
N VAL A 135 21.83 3.01 25.65
CA VAL A 135 22.56 3.94 26.51
C VAL A 135 22.59 3.36 27.92
N GLN A 136 23.72 3.48 28.60
CA GLN A 136 23.89 2.98 29.97
C GLN A 136 23.02 3.78 30.95
N PRO A 137 22.09 3.14 31.69
CA PRO A 137 21.42 3.79 32.81
C PRO A 137 22.43 4.15 33.92
N GLU A 138 22.26 5.29 34.58
CA GLU A 138 23.17 5.78 35.62
C GLU A 138 23.38 4.79 36.77
N ASP A 139 22.37 3.96 37.06
CA ASP A 139 22.37 2.98 38.14
C ASP A 139 22.75 1.55 37.70
N MET A 140 23.09 1.34 36.42
CA MET A 140 23.49 0.03 35.89
C MET A 140 24.99 -0.19 36.02
N PRO A 141 25.44 -1.31 36.62
CA PRO A 141 26.86 -1.67 36.66
C PRO A 141 27.49 -1.70 35.27
N GLN A 142 28.70 -1.18 35.15
CA GLN A 142 29.41 -1.03 33.88
C GLN A 142 29.61 -2.37 33.16
N ASP A 143 30.05 -3.39 33.89
CA ASP A 143 30.26 -4.75 33.35
C ASP A 143 28.96 -5.40 32.84
N PHE A 144 27.84 -5.15 33.52
CA PHE A 144 26.52 -5.59 33.07
C PHE A 144 26.13 -4.89 31.76
N PHE A 145 26.32 -3.57 31.70
CA PHE A 145 26.00 -2.78 30.52
C PHE A 145 26.86 -3.17 29.32
N GLU A 146 28.18 -3.29 29.47
CA GLU A 146 29.12 -3.64 28.39
C GLU A 146 28.74 -4.98 27.72
N LEU A 147 28.36 -6.00 28.52
CA LEU A 147 27.89 -7.27 27.97
C LEU A 147 26.53 -7.14 27.25
N GLY A 148 25.63 -6.32 27.80
CA GLY A 148 24.32 -6.06 27.20
C GLY A 148 24.37 -5.23 25.93
N GLU A 149 25.24 -4.22 25.86
CA GLU A 149 25.53 -3.41 24.68
C GLU A 149 26.11 -4.28 23.56
N LYS A 150 27.13 -5.08 23.89
CA LYS A 150 27.72 -6.05 22.96
C LYS A 150 26.65 -6.98 22.40
N SER A 151 25.76 -7.50 23.25
CA SER A 151 24.63 -8.31 22.83
C SER A 151 23.72 -7.56 21.87
N ALA A 152 23.26 -6.36 22.24
CA ALA A 152 22.33 -5.58 21.42
C ALA A 152 22.89 -5.31 20.02
N GLY A 153 24.19 -5.00 19.91
CA GLY A 153 24.85 -4.74 18.63
C GLY A 153 25.14 -5.99 17.77
N SER A 154 24.96 -7.21 18.30
CA SER A 154 25.30 -8.48 17.60
C SER A 154 24.16 -9.51 17.60
N SER A 155 22.93 -9.06 17.86
CA SER A 155 21.74 -9.90 17.92
C SER A 155 20.65 -9.42 16.97
N ASN A 156 19.78 -10.34 16.56
CA ASN A 156 18.43 -9.94 16.18
C ASN A 156 17.66 -9.59 17.48
N ILE A 157 16.88 -8.50 17.49
CA ILE A 157 16.15 -8.03 18.69
C ILE A 157 14.66 -7.88 18.39
N TYR A 158 13.80 -8.26 19.34
CA TYR A 158 12.35 -8.31 19.15
C TYR A 158 11.60 -7.83 20.39
N TRP A 159 10.41 -7.28 20.19
CA TRP A 159 9.54 -6.85 21.27
C TRP A 159 8.08 -7.22 21.01
N THR A 160 7.38 -7.65 22.06
CA THR A 160 5.94 -7.95 22.02
C THR A 160 5.27 -7.68 23.35
N THR A 161 3.97 -7.38 23.35
CA THR A 161 3.14 -7.26 24.57
C THR A 161 2.60 -8.61 25.05
N SER A 162 2.67 -9.65 24.22
CA SER A 162 2.11 -10.96 24.49
C SER A 162 3.18 -11.92 24.98
N GLY A 163 3.02 -12.43 26.20
CA GLY A 163 3.85 -13.50 26.76
C GLY A 163 3.08 -14.80 27.04
N THR A 164 1.92 -14.98 26.41
CA THR A 164 1.05 -16.16 26.63
C THR A 164 1.61 -17.43 25.97
N ASP A 165 2.56 -17.29 25.06
CA ASP A 165 3.22 -18.35 24.31
C ASP A 165 4.74 -18.13 24.25
N ASN A 166 5.47 -19.02 23.57
CA ASN A 166 6.93 -18.97 23.52
C ASN A 166 7.42 -17.79 22.67
N VAL A 167 7.83 -16.71 23.35
CA VAL A 167 8.30 -15.46 22.74
C VAL A 167 9.57 -15.67 21.90
N LEU A 168 10.41 -16.67 22.22
CA LEU A 168 11.59 -16.95 21.39
C LEU A 168 11.17 -17.47 20.02
N VAL A 169 10.20 -18.39 19.97
CA VAL A 169 9.65 -18.92 18.72
C VAL A 169 9.03 -17.80 17.91
N ARG A 170 8.17 -16.98 18.52
CA ARG A 170 7.61 -15.78 17.87
C ARG A 170 8.68 -14.82 17.34
N SER A 171 9.76 -14.63 18.10
CA SER A 171 10.85 -13.74 17.67
C SER A 171 11.55 -14.31 16.44
N VAL A 172 11.80 -15.62 16.38
CA VAL A 172 12.38 -16.29 15.20
C VAL A 172 11.46 -16.17 14.00
N GLU A 173 10.15 -16.40 14.16
CA GLU A 173 9.17 -16.26 13.08
C GLU A 173 9.13 -14.81 12.56
N ALA A 174 9.14 -13.81 13.44
CA ALA A 174 9.20 -12.40 13.07
C ALA A 174 10.50 -12.03 12.33
N TYR A 175 11.64 -12.55 12.77
CA TYR A 175 12.92 -12.38 12.09
C TYR A 175 12.95 -13.04 10.71
N MET A 176 12.21 -14.14 10.53
CA MET A 176 12.11 -14.84 9.25
C MET A 176 11.08 -14.20 8.32
N ASP A 177 10.05 -13.52 8.83
CA ASP A 177 9.17 -12.69 8.04
C ASP A 177 9.91 -11.46 7.50
N ASP A 178 10.44 -10.59 8.37
CA ASP A 178 11.30 -9.45 8.01
C ASP A 178 10.78 -8.53 6.87
N SER A 179 9.48 -8.59 6.55
CA SER A 179 8.88 -7.96 5.36
C SER A 179 8.15 -6.65 5.68
N ASP A 180 8.29 -6.15 6.90
CA ASP A 180 7.79 -4.84 7.30
C ASP A 180 8.59 -3.71 6.65
N SER A 181 8.01 -2.51 6.58
CA SER A 181 8.64 -1.35 5.93
C SER A 181 10.03 -0.99 6.42
N SER A 182 10.36 -1.30 7.67
CA SER A 182 11.64 -0.95 8.22
C SER A 182 12.73 -1.94 7.81
N ASN A 183 12.39 -3.16 7.38
CA ASN A 183 13.35 -4.25 7.15
C ASN A 183 13.32 -4.88 5.75
N ILE A 184 12.21 -4.74 5.00
CA ILE A 184 12.02 -5.39 3.69
C ILE A 184 13.11 -5.04 2.66
N ASP A 185 13.78 -3.91 2.81
CA ASP A 185 14.88 -3.49 1.93
C ASP A 185 16.12 -4.38 2.02
N ARG A 186 16.32 -5.10 3.13
CA ARG A 186 17.53 -5.90 3.36
C ARG A 186 17.27 -7.32 3.85
N VAL A 187 16.10 -7.56 4.45
CA VAL A 187 15.72 -8.82 5.13
C VAL A 187 16.87 -9.35 6.00
N GLY A 188 17.46 -8.43 6.76
CA GLY A 188 18.73 -8.65 7.47
C GLY A 188 18.62 -9.70 8.57
N HIS A 189 17.54 -9.71 9.35
CA HIS A 189 17.34 -10.67 10.43
C HIS A 189 17.22 -12.09 9.87
N ARG A 190 16.45 -12.26 8.78
CA ARG A 190 16.32 -13.52 8.04
C ARG A 190 17.67 -14.01 7.53
N ARG A 191 18.45 -13.13 6.91
CA ARG A 191 19.77 -13.45 6.34
C ARG A 191 20.78 -13.87 7.40
N TRP A 192 20.71 -13.31 8.61
CA TRP A 192 21.55 -13.78 9.72
C TRP A 192 21.20 -15.21 10.16
N ILE A 193 19.91 -15.53 10.30
CA ILE A 193 19.47 -16.89 10.67
C ILE A 193 19.83 -17.91 9.57
N LEU A 194 19.67 -17.51 8.30
CA LEU A 194 20.04 -18.32 7.14
C LEU A 194 21.54 -18.23 6.79
N SER A 195 22.37 -17.63 7.63
CA SER A 195 23.80 -17.55 7.34
C SER A 195 24.42 -18.95 7.29
N PRO A 196 25.21 -19.28 6.25
CA PRO A 196 25.89 -20.58 6.16
C PRO A 196 26.94 -20.76 7.27
N GLN A 197 27.49 -19.68 7.83
CA GLN A 197 28.52 -19.72 8.88
C GLN A 197 27.94 -19.86 10.29
N LEU A 198 26.64 -19.64 10.47
CA LEU A 198 26.00 -19.70 11.78
C LEU A 198 25.98 -21.14 12.30
N LYS A 199 26.51 -21.37 13.51
CA LYS A 199 26.49 -22.68 14.18
C LYS A 199 26.00 -22.59 15.63
N ARG A 200 26.46 -21.59 16.37
CA ARG A 200 26.11 -21.38 17.79
C ARG A 200 25.18 -20.19 17.90
N ILE A 201 24.11 -20.34 18.68
CA ILE A 201 23.16 -19.27 18.98
C ILE A 201 22.96 -19.15 20.47
N GLY A 202 22.38 -18.04 20.89
CA GLY A 202 21.88 -17.89 22.26
C GLY A 202 20.67 -16.95 22.30
N PHE A 203 19.81 -17.14 23.28
CA PHE A 203 18.60 -16.35 23.46
C PHE A 203 18.55 -15.70 24.84
N GLY A 204 17.91 -14.54 24.88
CA GLY A 204 17.61 -13.81 26.10
C GLY A 204 16.23 -13.21 26.04
N LEU A 205 15.58 -13.07 27.19
CA LEU A 205 14.25 -12.48 27.29
C LEU A 205 14.13 -11.67 28.57
N ALA A 206 13.56 -10.47 28.52
CA ALA A 206 13.28 -9.67 29.71
C ALA A 206 11.89 -9.05 29.62
N ALA A 207 11.14 -9.09 30.72
CA ALA A 207 9.87 -8.39 30.83
C ALA A 207 10.08 -7.02 31.47
N ALA A 208 9.58 -5.97 30.84
CA ALA A 208 9.60 -4.62 31.40
C ALA A 208 8.41 -3.79 30.90
N SER A 209 8.04 -2.79 31.70
CA SER A 209 7.07 -1.77 31.32
C SER A 209 7.80 -0.57 30.70
N ASN A 210 7.35 -0.10 29.54
CA ASN A 210 7.89 1.12 28.91
C ASN A 210 7.17 2.41 29.39
N GLY A 211 6.40 2.33 30.48
CA GLY A 211 5.57 3.42 31.00
C GLY A 211 4.21 3.59 30.32
N LYS A 212 3.94 2.86 29.24
CA LYS A 212 2.62 2.80 28.57
C LYS A 212 2.02 1.40 28.62
N GLN A 213 2.83 0.37 28.38
CA GLN A 213 2.41 -1.03 28.34
C GLN A 213 3.55 -1.94 28.81
N ASP A 214 3.18 -3.08 29.40
CA ASP A 214 4.12 -4.15 29.72
C ASP A 214 4.46 -4.94 28.45
N GLY A 215 5.72 -5.35 28.32
CA GLY A 215 6.16 -6.13 27.18
C GLY A 215 7.42 -6.94 27.45
N TYR A 216 7.72 -7.81 26.49
CA TYR A 216 8.83 -8.73 26.49
C TYR A 216 9.84 -8.32 25.42
N TYR A 217 11.09 -8.17 25.82
CA TYR A 217 12.22 -7.84 24.98
C TYR A 217 13.06 -9.10 24.78
N SER A 218 13.24 -9.54 23.53
CA SER A 218 14.02 -10.72 23.16
C SER A 218 15.28 -10.31 22.40
N ALA A 219 16.36 -11.05 22.62
CA ALA A 219 17.60 -10.96 21.84
C ALA A 219 18.05 -12.37 21.43
N MET A 220 18.42 -12.54 20.16
CA MET A 220 18.98 -13.77 19.60
C MET A 220 20.39 -13.49 19.05
N GLN A 221 21.43 -14.09 19.64
CA GLN A 221 22.78 -14.04 19.08
C GLN A 221 22.80 -14.82 17.76
N VAL A 222 23.17 -14.14 16.67
CA VAL A 222 23.13 -14.71 15.30
C VAL A 222 24.37 -14.39 14.48
N PHE A 223 25.42 -13.84 15.09
CA PHE A 223 26.64 -13.39 14.41
C PHE A 223 27.79 -14.39 14.55
N ASP A 224 27.55 -15.56 15.16
CA ASP A 224 28.55 -16.61 15.25
C ASP A 224 29.04 -17.04 13.86
N GLN A 225 30.36 -17.19 13.75
CA GLN A 225 31.07 -17.64 12.53
C GLN A 225 31.93 -18.89 12.82
N SER A 226 31.71 -19.57 13.95
CA SER A 226 32.59 -20.66 14.40
C SER A 226 32.37 -21.99 13.68
N ARG A 227 31.51 -22.06 12.66
CA ARG A 227 31.29 -23.29 11.89
C ARG A 227 32.59 -23.76 11.24
N GLU A 228 32.99 -24.99 11.57
CA GLU A 228 34.07 -25.68 10.86
C GLU A 228 33.55 -26.27 9.53
N GLY A 229 34.36 -26.11 8.48
CA GLY A 229 34.02 -26.55 7.12
C GLY A 229 33.23 -25.52 6.30
N GLN A 230 33.35 -25.60 4.98
CA GLN A 230 32.57 -24.76 4.06
C GLN A 230 31.36 -25.53 3.57
N LEU A 231 30.17 -24.94 3.72
CA LEU A 231 28.99 -25.39 3.00
C LEU A 231 29.20 -25.03 1.53
N ASP A 232 29.07 -25.99 0.61
CA ASP A 232 29.09 -25.69 -0.81
C ASP A 232 27.69 -25.27 -1.26
N PHE A 233 27.57 -24.02 -1.73
CA PHE A 233 26.31 -23.46 -2.21
C PHE A 233 26.59 -22.31 -3.17
N ASN A 234 25.70 -22.12 -4.14
CA ASN A 234 25.70 -20.96 -5.02
C ASN A 234 24.82 -19.85 -4.45
N TYR A 235 23.63 -20.19 -3.94
CA TYR A 235 22.70 -19.25 -3.35
C TYR A 235 21.72 -19.98 -2.41
N ILE A 236 21.11 -19.23 -1.49
CA ILE A 236 20.07 -19.72 -0.57
C ILE A 236 18.73 -19.08 -0.95
N LEU A 237 17.66 -19.85 -0.88
CA LEU A 237 16.31 -19.42 -1.24
C LEU A 237 15.39 -19.39 -0.02
N TYR A 238 14.52 -18.39 0.01
CA TYR A 238 13.38 -18.33 0.92
C TYR A 238 12.21 -17.61 0.22
N PRO A 239 11.14 -18.33 -0.17
CA PRO A 239 10.93 -19.78 -0.05
C PRO A 239 11.87 -20.58 -0.97
N ASN A 240 12.11 -21.86 -0.63
CA ASN A 240 13.02 -22.73 -1.35
C ASN A 240 12.40 -23.38 -2.59
N LYS A 241 13.25 -23.87 -3.50
CA LYS A 241 12.88 -24.73 -4.62
C LYS A 241 12.19 -26.01 -4.13
N GLY A 242 11.17 -26.44 -4.87
CA GLY A 242 10.41 -27.64 -4.54
C GLY A 242 9.29 -27.38 -3.54
N ALA A 243 9.05 -28.31 -2.63
CA ALA A 243 7.99 -28.19 -1.64
C ALA A 243 8.34 -27.16 -0.56
N PHE A 244 7.43 -26.22 -0.29
CA PHE A 244 7.61 -25.21 0.74
C PHE A 244 6.35 -25.01 1.59
N PRO A 245 6.44 -25.03 2.93
CA PRO A 245 5.26 -24.99 3.79
C PRO A 245 4.69 -23.58 3.92
N LEU A 246 3.38 -23.43 3.69
CA LEU A 246 2.64 -22.18 3.90
C LEU A 246 2.58 -21.78 5.38
N ASP A 247 2.71 -22.77 6.27
CA ASP A 247 2.69 -22.55 7.72
C ASP A 247 3.87 -21.69 8.24
N VAL A 248 4.87 -21.44 7.39
CA VAL A 248 5.98 -20.52 7.70
C VAL A 248 6.20 -19.43 6.65
N PHE A 249 5.37 -19.36 5.60
CA PHE A 249 5.46 -18.34 4.57
C PHE A 249 4.07 -17.86 4.15
N GLU A 250 3.71 -16.67 4.62
CA GLU A 250 2.45 -16.05 4.32
C GLU A 250 2.50 -15.22 3.04
N GLY A 251 1.32 -15.00 2.45
CA GLY A 251 1.16 -14.34 1.16
C GLY A 251 1.74 -12.92 1.05
N ASN A 252 1.90 -12.20 2.15
CA ASN A 252 2.45 -10.84 2.15
C ASN A 252 3.96 -10.78 2.49
N GLN A 253 4.62 -11.94 2.64
CA GLN A 253 6.05 -12.00 2.92
C GLN A 253 6.88 -11.81 1.64
N ALA A 254 8.05 -11.19 1.78
CA ALA A 254 8.99 -10.97 0.70
C ALA A 254 9.80 -12.23 0.40
N TRP A 255 9.88 -12.57 -0.88
CA TRP A 255 10.80 -13.58 -1.39
C TRP A 255 12.23 -13.04 -1.31
N SER A 256 13.19 -13.92 -1.06
CA SER A 256 14.60 -13.54 -1.04
C SER A 256 15.51 -14.62 -1.58
N VAL A 257 16.50 -14.19 -2.37
CA VAL A 257 17.62 -15.01 -2.87
C VAL A 257 18.91 -14.44 -2.32
N HIS A 258 19.69 -15.28 -1.64
CA HIS A 258 20.92 -14.88 -0.96
C HIS A 258 22.12 -15.45 -1.72
N LEU A 259 22.76 -14.62 -2.56
CA LEU A 259 23.87 -15.03 -3.42
C LEU A 259 25.17 -15.18 -2.63
N ASN A 260 25.93 -16.24 -2.93
CA ASN A 260 27.27 -16.45 -2.38
C ASN A 260 28.29 -15.51 -3.05
N PRO A 261 28.93 -14.57 -2.32
CA PRO A 261 29.92 -13.65 -2.89
C PRO A 261 31.20 -14.32 -3.41
N SER A 262 31.42 -15.60 -3.09
CA SER A 262 32.53 -16.39 -3.66
C SER A 262 32.16 -17.08 -4.98
N ARG A 263 30.89 -17.05 -5.40
CA ARG A 263 30.39 -17.64 -6.65
C ARG A 263 29.84 -16.59 -7.62
N PHE A 264 29.28 -15.50 -7.09
CA PHE A 264 28.72 -14.39 -7.85
C PHE A 264 29.50 -13.09 -7.62
N GLN A 265 29.59 -12.26 -8.65
CA GLN A 265 29.96 -10.86 -8.49
C GLN A 265 28.87 -10.12 -7.70
N GLN A 266 29.21 -8.95 -7.16
CA GLN A 266 28.22 -8.07 -6.56
C GLN A 266 27.14 -7.74 -7.60
N PRO A 267 25.86 -8.07 -7.36
CA PRO A 267 24.80 -7.74 -8.29
C PRO A 267 24.51 -6.23 -8.26
N GLU A 268 24.27 -5.66 -9.43
CA GLU A 268 23.84 -4.27 -9.57
C GLU A 268 22.32 -4.22 -9.80
N LEU A 269 21.65 -3.31 -9.10
CA LEU A 269 20.19 -3.17 -9.16
C LEU A 269 19.68 -2.92 -10.59
N SER A 270 20.46 -2.22 -11.42
CA SER A 270 20.13 -1.90 -12.82
C SER A 270 20.12 -3.13 -13.72
N ASP A 271 20.85 -4.17 -13.35
CA ASP A 271 21.11 -5.33 -14.22
C ASP A 271 20.20 -6.50 -13.86
N VAL A 272 19.88 -6.65 -12.57
CA VAL A 272 19.05 -7.75 -12.07
C VAL A 272 17.60 -7.59 -12.48
N ARG A 273 17.06 -8.65 -13.09
CA ARG A 273 15.63 -8.79 -13.41
C ARG A 273 15.10 -10.09 -12.83
N VAL A 274 13.95 -10.03 -12.16
CA VAL A 274 13.23 -11.21 -11.66
C VAL A 274 11.88 -11.32 -12.37
N GLU A 275 11.57 -12.50 -12.88
CA GLU A 275 10.25 -12.86 -13.40
C GLU A 275 9.66 -13.93 -12.48
N LEU A 276 8.52 -13.62 -11.88
CA LEU A 276 7.77 -14.55 -11.04
C LEU A 276 6.47 -14.89 -11.76
N THR A 277 6.25 -16.15 -12.10
CA THR A 277 5.03 -16.61 -12.79
C THR A 277 4.25 -17.56 -11.89
N ARG A 278 3.02 -17.19 -11.57
CA ARG A 278 2.07 -18.09 -10.93
C ARG A 278 1.50 -19.05 -11.97
N LEU A 279 1.68 -20.34 -11.76
CA LEU A 279 1.40 -21.34 -12.80
C LEU A 279 -0.10 -21.65 -12.95
N SER A 280 -0.90 -21.37 -11.92
CA SER A 280 -2.35 -21.62 -11.91
C SER A 280 -3.11 -20.75 -12.93
N ASP A 281 -2.74 -19.49 -13.08
CA ASP A 281 -3.38 -18.51 -13.97
C ASP A 281 -2.45 -17.88 -15.01
N ARG A 282 -1.16 -18.29 -15.02
CA ARG A 282 -0.11 -17.75 -15.90
C ARG A 282 0.15 -16.25 -15.71
N LYS A 283 -0.22 -15.69 -14.57
CA LYS A 283 0.14 -14.30 -14.25
C LYS A 283 1.64 -14.20 -13.96
N THR A 284 2.29 -13.22 -14.57
CA THR A 284 3.72 -12.94 -14.38
C THR A 284 3.93 -11.54 -13.81
N TRP A 285 4.71 -11.44 -12.74
CA TRP A 285 5.27 -10.20 -12.23
C TRP A 285 6.71 -10.08 -12.70
N VAL A 286 7.09 -8.89 -13.12
CA VAL A 286 8.46 -8.54 -13.49
C VAL A 286 8.98 -7.52 -12.48
N PHE A 287 10.14 -7.81 -11.90
CA PHE A 287 10.82 -6.95 -10.94
C PHE A 287 12.17 -6.53 -11.51
N ASP A 288 12.35 -5.23 -11.63
CA ASP A 288 13.57 -4.61 -12.14
C ASP A 288 13.77 -3.22 -11.50
N GLU A 289 14.79 -2.49 -11.95
CA GLU A 289 15.10 -1.14 -11.44
C GLU A 289 13.88 -0.19 -11.49
N LYS A 290 12.97 -0.36 -12.47
CA LYS A 290 11.74 0.43 -12.56
C LYS A 290 10.81 0.11 -11.39
N THR A 291 10.60 -1.17 -11.10
CA THR A 291 9.84 -1.60 -9.91
C THR A 291 10.44 -1.02 -8.63
N ARG A 292 11.78 -1.01 -8.50
CA ARG A 292 12.45 -0.39 -7.34
C ARG A 292 12.17 1.11 -7.22
N LYS A 293 12.20 1.86 -8.33
CA LYS A 293 11.92 3.31 -8.36
C LYS A 293 10.47 3.60 -7.95
N GLU A 294 9.52 2.81 -8.43
CA GLU A 294 8.10 2.94 -8.11
C GLU A 294 7.80 2.63 -6.63
N THR A 295 8.57 1.72 -6.03
CA THR A 295 8.38 1.26 -4.64
C THR A 295 9.21 2.02 -3.60
N ARG A 296 10.16 2.87 -4.03
CA ARG A 296 11.02 3.72 -3.16
C ARG A 296 10.32 4.96 -2.61
N SER A 297 9.32 5.48 -3.32
CA SER A 297 8.79 6.85 -3.11
C SER A 297 7.44 6.91 -2.38
N SER A 298 6.79 5.76 -2.11
CA SER A 298 5.49 5.76 -1.45
C SER A 298 5.59 5.25 -0.01
N SER A 299 5.02 6.00 0.93
CA SER A 299 4.62 5.52 2.26
C SER A 299 3.58 4.38 2.22
N ARG A 300 3.39 3.75 1.05
CA ARG A 300 2.50 2.64 0.75
C ARG A 300 3.23 1.30 0.59
N SER A 301 4.56 1.25 0.58
CA SER A 301 5.32 -0.01 0.42
C SER A 301 5.39 -0.89 1.68
N ALA A 302 4.64 -0.56 2.73
CA ALA A 302 4.79 -1.17 4.05
C ALA A 302 3.79 -2.30 4.39
N ALA A 303 2.64 -2.40 3.71
CA ALA A 303 1.63 -3.37 4.11
C ALA A 303 1.49 -4.51 3.10
N ASP A 304 1.16 -4.24 1.83
CA ASP A 304 0.67 -5.31 0.93
C ASP A 304 0.99 -5.09 -0.57
N GLY A 305 1.99 -4.27 -0.90
CA GLY A 305 2.30 -3.87 -2.29
C GLY A 305 3.47 -4.59 -2.94
N LEU A 306 3.54 -4.44 -4.28
CA LEU A 306 4.67 -4.82 -5.12
C LEU A 306 5.98 -4.27 -4.52
N TYR A 307 7.04 -5.06 -4.50
CA TYR A 307 8.34 -4.66 -3.94
C TYR A 307 9.49 -5.31 -4.72
N PHE A 308 10.58 -4.56 -4.90
CA PHE A 308 11.85 -5.08 -5.40
C PHE A 308 13.02 -4.33 -4.77
N ASN A 309 14.09 -5.03 -4.40
CA ASN A 309 15.38 -4.44 -4.08
C ASN A 309 16.53 -5.43 -4.32
N VAL A 310 17.73 -4.89 -4.53
CA VAL A 310 19.00 -5.61 -4.46
C VAL A 310 19.81 -4.98 -3.32
N ASP A 311 20.08 -5.76 -2.28
CA ASP A 311 20.85 -5.33 -1.11
C ASP A 311 22.23 -6.02 -1.11
N THR A 312 23.27 -5.21 -1.22
CA THR A 312 24.66 -5.69 -1.27
C THR A 312 25.38 -5.57 0.07
N ALA A 313 24.71 -5.04 1.10
CA ALA A 313 25.20 -5.09 2.47
C ALA A 313 25.26 -6.56 2.90
N ARG A 314 26.42 -7.01 3.38
CA ARG A 314 26.76 -8.43 3.56
C ARG A 314 26.11 -9.08 4.79
N TYR A 315 24.82 -8.84 5.02
CA TYR A 315 24.02 -9.55 6.02
C TYR A 315 24.09 -11.05 5.75
N GLY A 316 24.40 -11.84 6.78
CA GLY A 316 24.61 -13.28 6.66
C GLY A 316 25.76 -13.71 5.75
N TYR A 317 26.66 -12.79 5.36
CA TYR A 317 27.75 -12.97 4.39
C TYR A 317 27.31 -13.23 2.94
N THR A 318 26.11 -12.75 2.56
CA THR A 318 25.54 -12.92 1.21
C THR A 318 25.20 -11.59 0.56
N TYR A 319 24.84 -11.59 -0.73
CA TYR A 319 24.10 -10.48 -1.36
C TYR A 319 22.61 -10.86 -1.46
N GLY A 320 21.69 -9.93 -1.25
CA GLY A 320 20.25 -10.18 -1.26
C GLY A 320 19.56 -9.66 -2.52
N ILE A 321 18.77 -10.50 -3.18
CA ILE A 321 17.73 -10.09 -4.14
C ILE A 321 16.40 -10.29 -3.45
N ILE A 322 15.62 -9.22 -3.25
CA ILE A 322 14.36 -9.23 -2.51
C ILE A 322 13.23 -8.78 -3.42
N PHE A 323 12.13 -9.53 -3.46
CA PHE A 323 10.96 -9.19 -4.27
C PHE A 323 9.66 -9.66 -3.62
N ARG A 324 8.56 -8.94 -3.87
CA ARG A 324 7.22 -9.31 -3.39
C ARG A 324 6.15 -8.89 -4.40
N PRO A 325 5.22 -9.76 -4.82
CA PRO A 325 4.10 -9.36 -5.67
C PRO A 325 3.03 -8.56 -4.91
N ASP A 326 2.18 -7.81 -5.62
CA ASP A 326 1.07 -7.04 -5.05
C ASP A 326 -0.23 -7.82 -4.78
N GLU A 327 -0.31 -9.09 -5.18
CA GLU A 327 -1.54 -9.91 -5.08
C GLU A 327 -1.32 -11.26 -4.39
N THR A 328 -0.23 -11.44 -3.65
CA THR A 328 0.08 -12.74 -3.03
C THR A 328 -0.64 -13.00 -1.71
N GLN A 329 -1.51 -12.12 -1.20
CA GLN A 329 -2.32 -12.38 0.01
C GLN A 329 -3.21 -13.66 -0.05
N LEU A 330 -3.22 -14.37 -1.18
CA LEU A 330 -4.03 -15.56 -1.46
C LEU A 330 -3.18 -16.72 -2.01
N ILE A 331 -1.94 -16.95 -1.54
CA ILE A 331 -1.20 -18.18 -1.90
C ILE A 331 -1.96 -19.39 -1.34
N GLU A 332 -2.40 -20.27 -2.23
CA GLU A 332 -3.19 -21.44 -1.86
C GLU A 332 -2.33 -22.71 -1.70
N ASP A 333 -2.85 -23.67 -0.93
CA ASP A 333 -2.27 -25.00 -0.83
C ASP A 333 -2.18 -25.67 -2.21
N GLY A 334 -0.99 -26.16 -2.56
CA GLY A 334 -0.68 -26.75 -3.86
C GLY A 334 -0.30 -25.75 -4.96
N GLU A 335 -0.34 -24.44 -4.70
CA GLU A 335 -0.01 -23.41 -5.68
C GLU A 335 1.48 -23.43 -6.03
N ARG A 336 1.79 -23.12 -7.30
CA ARG A 336 3.14 -23.19 -7.85
C ARG A 336 3.54 -21.86 -8.47
N PHE A 337 4.79 -21.47 -8.23
CA PHE A 337 5.41 -20.29 -8.77
C PHE A 337 6.74 -20.66 -9.44
N ALA A 338 6.89 -20.30 -10.70
CA ALA A 338 8.17 -20.33 -11.38
C ALA A 338 8.87 -18.99 -11.19
N VAL A 339 10.14 -19.02 -10.81
CA VAL A 339 11.01 -17.84 -10.66
C VAL A 339 12.13 -17.94 -11.67
N ARG A 340 12.41 -16.83 -12.35
CA ARG A 340 13.57 -16.67 -13.24
C ARG A 340 14.29 -15.37 -12.89
N ILE A 341 15.60 -15.43 -12.67
CA ILE A 341 16.44 -14.28 -12.32
C ILE A 341 17.59 -14.20 -13.30
N THR A 342 17.67 -13.08 -14.00
CA THR A 342 18.70 -12.79 -15.02
C THR A 342 19.49 -11.53 -14.65
N GLY A 343 20.55 -11.25 -15.40
CA GLY A 343 21.46 -10.12 -15.14
C GLY A 343 22.52 -10.39 -14.08
N LEU A 344 22.75 -11.65 -13.73
CA LEU A 344 23.78 -12.05 -12.76
C LEU A 344 25.09 -12.43 -13.47
N LYS A 345 26.20 -12.24 -12.76
CA LYS A 345 27.55 -12.62 -13.21
C LYS A 345 28.21 -13.52 -12.18
N LYS A 346 28.89 -14.57 -12.65
CA LYS A 346 29.79 -15.36 -11.81
C LYS A 346 31.09 -14.60 -11.57
N THR A 347 31.86 -15.02 -10.56
CA THR A 347 33.17 -14.43 -10.25
C THR A 347 34.18 -14.50 -11.41
N ASP A 348 33.99 -15.41 -12.37
CA ASP A 348 34.81 -15.52 -13.59
C ASP A 348 34.35 -14.59 -14.75
N GLY A 349 33.26 -13.83 -14.55
CA GLY A 349 32.71 -12.90 -15.54
C GLY A 349 31.65 -13.49 -16.47
N THR A 350 31.40 -14.79 -16.41
CA THR A 350 30.35 -15.43 -17.22
C THR A 350 28.94 -15.09 -16.73
N ASP A 351 27.99 -15.06 -17.66
CA ASP A 351 26.57 -14.86 -17.35
C ASP A 351 26.04 -16.01 -16.47
N ALA A 352 25.19 -15.64 -15.51
CA ALA A 352 24.45 -16.56 -14.68
C ALA A 352 22.96 -16.24 -14.73
N GLU A 353 22.16 -17.31 -14.73
CA GLU A 353 20.73 -17.26 -14.57
C GLU A 353 20.34 -18.20 -13.41
N ILE A 354 19.38 -17.80 -12.60
CA ILE A 354 18.76 -18.65 -11.58
C ILE A 354 17.31 -18.91 -12.01
N ALA A 355 16.90 -20.17 -12.11
CA ALA A 355 15.53 -20.52 -12.42
C ALA A 355 15.08 -21.71 -11.56
N TYR A 356 13.92 -21.59 -10.92
CA TYR A 356 13.38 -22.62 -10.04
C TYR A 356 11.85 -22.55 -9.93
N GLU A 357 11.23 -23.65 -9.49
CA GLU A 357 9.81 -23.70 -9.13
C GLU A 357 9.68 -23.90 -7.63
N THR A 358 8.83 -23.10 -6.99
CA THR A 358 8.36 -23.32 -5.61
C THR A 358 6.93 -23.84 -5.67
N ARG A 359 6.64 -24.92 -4.96
CA ARG A 359 5.28 -25.43 -4.74
C ARG A 359 4.93 -25.30 -3.27
N PHE A 360 3.96 -24.45 -2.99
CA PHE A 360 3.43 -24.27 -1.65
C PHE A 360 2.53 -25.43 -1.25
N PHE A 361 2.59 -25.81 0.02
CA PHE A 361 1.67 -26.77 0.62
C PHE A 361 1.42 -26.46 2.09
N ARG A 362 0.32 -26.92 2.67
CA ARG A 362 0.11 -26.89 4.13
C ARG A 362 0.61 -28.19 4.77
N VAL A 363 1.41 -28.07 5.82
CA VAL A 363 1.99 -29.21 6.53
C VAL A 363 0.94 -29.98 7.31
N GLU A 364 0.08 -29.26 8.00
CA GLU A 364 -1.19 -29.79 8.48
C GLU A 364 -2.21 -29.35 7.44
N PRO A 365 -2.67 -30.25 6.54
CA PRO A 365 -3.80 -29.95 5.70
C PRO A 365 -4.89 -29.50 6.65
N ILE A 366 -5.45 -28.32 6.40
CA ILE A 366 -6.71 -28.03 7.05
C ILE A 366 -7.62 -29.09 6.47
N GLU A 367 -7.94 -30.13 7.25
CA GLU A 367 -9.00 -31.04 6.89
C GLU A 367 -10.19 -30.13 6.68
N LYS A 368 -10.51 -29.87 5.40
CA LYS A 368 -11.78 -29.30 5.04
C LYS A 368 -12.73 -30.35 5.57
N GLY A 369 -13.25 -30.12 6.77
CA GLY A 369 -14.31 -30.94 7.33
C GLY A 369 -15.48 -30.91 6.36
N GLN A 370 -16.63 -31.43 6.75
CA GLN A 370 -17.78 -31.24 5.88
C GLN A 370 -18.04 -29.74 5.70
N LEU A 371 -18.23 -29.29 4.45
CA LEU A 371 -18.58 -27.89 4.19
C LEU A 371 -19.87 -27.60 4.96
N ALA A 372 -19.82 -26.65 5.91
CA ALA A 372 -20.90 -26.30 6.82
C ALA A 372 -21.77 -25.17 6.26
N GLY A 373 -21.22 -24.30 5.42
CA GLY A 373 -21.96 -23.20 4.80
C GLY A 373 -21.18 -22.48 3.71
N LEU A 374 -21.92 -21.67 2.94
CA LEU A 374 -21.37 -20.80 1.91
C LEU A 374 -21.97 -19.41 2.15
N PHE A 375 -21.12 -18.41 2.35
CA PHE A 375 -21.53 -17.09 2.80
C PHE A 375 -20.85 -16.00 1.95
N PRO A 376 -21.60 -15.19 1.18
CA PRO A 376 -21.02 -13.99 0.62
C PRO A 376 -20.67 -13.01 1.73
N GLU A 377 -19.52 -12.33 1.62
CA GLU A 377 -19.10 -11.26 2.53
C GLU A 377 -20.16 -10.15 2.64
N LYS A 378 -20.87 -9.88 1.54
CA LYS A 378 -22.04 -9.00 1.49
C LYS A 378 -23.21 -9.74 0.88
N ALA A 379 -24.26 -9.98 1.65
CA ALA A 379 -25.49 -10.62 1.15
C ALA A 379 -26.30 -9.73 0.19
N GLU A 380 -26.10 -8.41 0.25
CA GLU A 380 -26.79 -7.44 -0.61
C GLU A 380 -25.80 -6.51 -1.32
N LEU A 381 -26.03 -6.29 -2.61
CA LEU A 381 -25.27 -5.41 -3.50
C LEU A 381 -26.20 -4.36 -4.10
N SER A 382 -25.70 -3.16 -4.32
CA SER A 382 -26.42 -2.11 -5.05
C SER A 382 -25.61 -1.73 -6.28
N VAL A 383 -26.22 -1.85 -7.47
CA VAL A 383 -25.57 -1.52 -8.75
C VAL A 383 -26.45 -0.55 -9.54
N LYS A 384 -25.86 0.51 -10.08
CA LYS A 384 -26.59 1.45 -10.95
C LYS A 384 -26.81 0.80 -12.33
N VAL A 385 -27.96 1.06 -12.95
CA VAL A 385 -28.19 0.70 -14.35
C VAL A 385 -27.08 1.28 -15.25
N GLY A 386 -26.46 0.43 -16.06
CA GLY A 386 -25.34 0.75 -16.96
C GLY A 386 -23.96 0.68 -16.30
N SER A 387 -23.86 0.46 -14.99
CA SER A 387 -22.59 0.38 -14.27
C SER A 387 -22.24 -1.06 -13.89
N GLU A 388 -20.96 -1.28 -13.61
CA GLU A 388 -20.39 -2.57 -13.18
C GLU A 388 -19.88 -2.47 -11.73
N LEU A 389 -20.07 -3.54 -10.97
CA LEU A 389 -19.63 -3.69 -9.58
C LEU A 389 -18.90 -5.03 -9.43
N LYS A 390 -17.68 -5.04 -8.88
CA LYS A 390 -16.95 -6.28 -8.59
C LYS A 390 -17.69 -7.12 -7.56
N LEU A 391 -17.70 -8.44 -7.74
CA LEU A 391 -18.31 -9.36 -6.78
C LEU A 391 -17.52 -9.37 -5.46
N PRO A 392 -18.20 -9.44 -4.30
CA PRO A 392 -17.55 -9.54 -2.99
C PRO A 392 -16.89 -10.91 -2.80
N ALA A 393 -16.08 -11.07 -1.74
CA ALA A 393 -15.55 -12.37 -1.36
C ALA A 393 -16.70 -13.37 -1.05
N ILE A 394 -16.46 -14.66 -1.33
CA ILE A 394 -17.41 -15.74 -1.05
C ILE A 394 -16.74 -16.71 -0.11
N HIS A 395 -17.20 -16.81 1.12
CA HIS A 395 -16.58 -17.65 2.14
C HIS A 395 -17.25 -19.01 2.22
N ALA A 396 -16.48 -20.06 1.90
CA ALA A 396 -16.82 -21.45 2.21
C ALA A 396 -16.38 -21.73 3.66
N VAL A 397 -17.36 -22.01 4.53
CA VAL A 397 -17.13 -22.29 5.95
C VAL A 397 -17.32 -23.78 6.21
N TYR A 398 -16.35 -24.42 6.85
CA TYR A 398 -16.35 -25.85 7.15
C TYR A 398 -16.68 -26.09 8.63
N GLU A 399 -17.10 -27.30 9.00
CA GLU A 399 -17.56 -27.63 10.37
C GLU A 399 -16.52 -27.38 11.46
N ASN A 400 -15.23 -27.44 11.13
CA ASN A 400 -14.14 -27.12 12.03
C ASN A 400 -13.89 -25.60 12.21
N GLY A 401 -14.75 -24.75 11.63
CA GLY A 401 -14.63 -23.30 11.68
C GLY A 401 -13.70 -22.68 10.64
N LEU A 402 -13.04 -23.49 9.78
CA LEU A 402 -12.26 -22.98 8.66
C LEU A 402 -13.15 -22.17 7.72
N SER A 403 -12.70 -20.99 7.30
CA SER A 403 -13.34 -20.14 6.28
C SER A 403 -12.36 -19.83 5.15
N VAL A 404 -12.74 -20.08 3.91
CA VAL A 404 -11.90 -19.88 2.71
C VAL A 404 -12.64 -19.01 1.69
N ASP A 405 -11.99 -17.98 1.13
CA ASP A 405 -12.56 -17.24 -0.02
C ASP A 405 -12.49 -18.12 -1.28
N VAL A 406 -13.66 -18.50 -1.78
CA VAL A 406 -13.85 -19.34 -2.96
C VAL A 406 -14.39 -18.54 -4.14
N LYS A 407 -14.32 -17.20 -4.12
CA LYS A 407 -14.85 -16.32 -5.17
C LYS A 407 -14.40 -16.70 -6.59
N SER A 408 -13.14 -17.08 -6.79
CA SER A 408 -12.63 -17.49 -8.12
C SER A 408 -13.06 -18.90 -8.53
N LYS A 409 -13.48 -19.74 -7.57
CA LYS A 409 -13.82 -21.15 -7.75
C LYS A 409 -15.33 -21.42 -7.78
N ALA A 410 -16.11 -20.51 -7.21
CA ALA A 410 -17.56 -20.63 -7.15
C ALA A 410 -18.20 -20.39 -8.52
N ALA A 411 -19.27 -21.13 -8.81
CA ALA A 411 -20.10 -20.89 -9.98
C ALA A 411 -21.18 -19.86 -9.66
N TYR A 412 -21.33 -18.85 -10.51
CA TYR A 412 -22.32 -17.79 -10.37
C TYR A 412 -23.38 -17.92 -11.45
N LYS A 413 -24.65 -17.87 -11.05
CA LYS A 413 -25.78 -17.88 -11.98
C LYS A 413 -26.80 -16.84 -11.56
N THR A 414 -27.36 -16.14 -12.55
CA THR A 414 -28.56 -15.30 -12.40
C THR A 414 -29.55 -15.72 -13.47
N ASP A 415 -30.83 -15.78 -13.12
CA ASP A 415 -31.92 -15.96 -14.07
C ASP A 415 -32.63 -14.61 -14.39
N SER A 416 -32.14 -13.51 -13.81
CA SER A 416 -32.69 -12.16 -14.00
C SER A 416 -32.11 -11.48 -15.24
N ASP A 417 -32.98 -10.85 -16.04
CA ASP A 417 -32.62 -9.98 -17.16
C ASP A 417 -32.15 -8.57 -16.73
N LYS A 418 -32.19 -8.29 -15.42
CA LYS A 418 -31.82 -7.00 -14.83
C LYS A 418 -30.33 -6.87 -14.55
N ILE A 419 -29.58 -7.97 -14.55
CA ILE A 419 -28.15 -7.99 -14.30
C ILE A 419 -27.44 -8.94 -15.26
N ARG A 420 -26.13 -8.72 -15.46
CA ARG A 420 -25.24 -9.66 -16.14
C ARG A 420 -24.01 -9.88 -15.28
N ILE A 421 -23.51 -11.12 -15.23
CA ILE A 421 -22.30 -11.48 -14.50
C ILE A 421 -21.22 -11.83 -15.52
N GLN A 422 -20.08 -11.16 -15.47
CA GLN A 422 -18.94 -11.43 -16.37
C GLN A 422 -17.64 -11.00 -15.68
N ASN A 423 -16.55 -11.74 -15.90
CA ASN A 423 -15.21 -11.39 -15.42
C ASN A 423 -15.11 -11.04 -13.92
N GLY A 424 -15.87 -11.74 -13.07
CA GLY A 424 -15.87 -11.50 -11.61
C GLY A 424 -16.64 -10.24 -11.17
N ALA A 425 -17.49 -9.68 -12.03
CA ALA A 425 -18.29 -8.50 -11.74
C ALA A 425 -19.75 -8.66 -12.17
N VAL A 426 -20.62 -7.83 -11.59
CA VAL A 426 -22.04 -7.71 -11.93
C VAL A 426 -22.32 -6.35 -12.60
N THR A 427 -22.90 -6.36 -13.79
CA THR A 427 -23.39 -5.17 -14.48
C THR A 427 -24.89 -5.01 -14.24
N GLY A 428 -25.34 -3.82 -13.86
CA GLY A 428 -26.77 -3.48 -13.80
C GLY A 428 -27.33 -3.17 -15.19
N LEU A 429 -28.42 -3.83 -15.60
CA LEU A 429 -29.06 -3.65 -16.92
C LEU A 429 -30.43 -2.97 -16.83
N LYS A 430 -31.24 -3.29 -15.82
CA LYS A 430 -32.59 -2.73 -15.63
C LYS A 430 -32.89 -2.53 -14.14
N PRO A 431 -33.66 -1.51 -13.74
CA PRO A 431 -33.99 -1.30 -12.33
C PRO A 431 -34.78 -2.46 -11.73
N GLY A 432 -34.61 -2.67 -10.43
CA GLY A 432 -35.29 -3.67 -9.62
C GLY A 432 -34.33 -4.66 -8.98
N GLN A 433 -34.88 -5.61 -8.22
CA GLN A 433 -34.10 -6.64 -7.55
C GLN A 433 -33.81 -7.83 -8.47
N ALA A 434 -32.62 -8.40 -8.33
CA ALA A 434 -32.16 -9.62 -8.95
C ALA A 434 -31.38 -10.45 -7.94
N ASP A 435 -31.39 -11.77 -8.07
CA ASP A 435 -30.62 -12.66 -7.21
C ASP A 435 -29.52 -13.34 -8.04
N ILE A 436 -28.32 -13.40 -7.47
CA ILE A 436 -27.21 -14.22 -7.96
C ILE A 436 -27.12 -15.44 -7.06
N VAL A 437 -27.29 -16.62 -7.64
CA VAL A 437 -27.04 -17.90 -6.99
C VAL A 437 -25.57 -18.23 -7.13
N VAL A 438 -24.88 -18.30 -6.00
CA VAL A 438 -23.50 -18.74 -5.88
C VAL A 438 -23.50 -20.22 -5.52
N ARG A 439 -22.73 -21.06 -6.23
CA ARG A 439 -22.62 -22.50 -5.96
C ARG A 439 -21.17 -22.90 -5.77
N TYR A 440 -20.91 -23.67 -4.72
CA TYR A 440 -19.60 -24.23 -4.43
C TYR A 440 -19.77 -25.55 -3.67
N GLU A 441 -19.12 -26.62 -4.14
CA GLU A 441 -19.14 -27.97 -3.52
C GLU A 441 -20.55 -28.45 -3.07
N GLY A 442 -21.56 -28.27 -3.95
CA GLY A 442 -22.93 -28.71 -3.69
C GLY A 442 -23.76 -27.81 -2.77
N ARG A 443 -23.16 -26.79 -2.14
CA ARG A 443 -23.89 -25.75 -1.40
C ARG A 443 -24.17 -24.54 -2.26
N THR A 444 -25.22 -23.80 -1.88
CA THR A 444 -25.64 -22.59 -2.55
C THR A 444 -25.78 -21.43 -1.58
N ALA A 445 -25.42 -20.24 -2.02
CA ALA A 445 -25.71 -18.99 -1.34
C ALA A 445 -26.39 -18.01 -2.31
N THR A 446 -27.12 -17.04 -1.79
CA THR A 446 -27.80 -16.03 -2.59
C THR A 446 -27.23 -14.65 -2.28
N LEU A 447 -26.80 -13.97 -3.33
CA LEU A 447 -26.43 -12.56 -3.35
C LEU A 447 -27.60 -11.77 -3.93
N ARG A 448 -28.22 -10.90 -3.14
CA ARG A 448 -29.28 -10.02 -3.64
C ARG A 448 -28.67 -8.77 -4.25
N VAL A 449 -29.05 -8.45 -5.47
CA VAL A 449 -28.60 -7.26 -6.18
C VAL A 449 -29.79 -6.32 -6.37
N ASN A 450 -29.73 -5.16 -5.73
CA ASN A 450 -30.64 -4.06 -5.99
C ASN A 450 -30.09 -3.23 -7.14
N VAL A 451 -30.69 -3.37 -8.32
CA VAL A 451 -30.36 -2.52 -9.45
C VAL A 451 -31.19 -1.25 -9.35
N TYR A 452 -30.54 -0.11 -9.20
CA TYR A 452 -31.24 1.16 -9.05
C TYR A 452 -30.99 2.06 -10.24
N THR A 453 -31.99 2.89 -10.53
CA THR A 453 -31.83 4.07 -11.38
C THR A 453 -31.64 5.28 -10.49
N MET A 454 -30.86 6.26 -10.95
CA MET A 454 -30.85 7.55 -10.28
C MET A 454 -32.26 8.15 -10.36
N PRO A 455 -32.80 8.69 -9.26
CA PRO A 455 -34.06 9.41 -9.32
C PRO A 455 -33.97 10.51 -10.37
N ALA A 456 -34.94 10.56 -11.28
CA ALA A 456 -35.04 11.68 -12.21
C ALA A 456 -35.33 12.94 -11.38
N ILE A 457 -34.38 13.87 -11.38
CA ILE A 457 -34.57 15.18 -10.76
C ILE A 457 -35.23 16.08 -11.80
N LYS A 458 -36.49 16.43 -11.59
CA LYS A 458 -37.32 17.07 -12.62
C LYS A 458 -37.07 18.57 -12.79
N ASP A 459 -36.54 19.24 -11.76
CA ASP A 459 -36.37 20.69 -11.70
C ASP A 459 -34.95 21.17 -12.04
N ILE A 460 -34.12 20.30 -12.60
CA ILE A 460 -32.77 20.66 -13.08
C ILE A 460 -32.66 20.68 -14.60
N THR A 461 -33.65 20.18 -15.34
CA THR A 461 -33.63 20.18 -16.81
C THR A 461 -33.51 21.61 -17.35
N GLY A 462 -32.46 21.88 -18.12
CA GLY A 462 -32.15 23.20 -18.67
C GLY A 462 -31.56 24.19 -17.66
N HIS A 463 -31.28 23.75 -16.43
CA HIS A 463 -30.61 24.57 -15.43
C HIS A 463 -29.11 24.64 -15.72
N TRP A 464 -28.48 25.80 -15.51
CA TRP A 464 -27.05 26.01 -15.81
C TRP A 464 -26.10 25.06 -15.05
N ALA A 465 -26.54 24.56 -13.90
CA ALA A 465 -25.80 23.61 -13.05
C ALA A 465 -26.27 22.15 -13.20
N GLU A 466 -27.08 21.84 -14.23
CA GLU A 466 -27.70 20.51 -14.39
C GLU A 466 -26.67 19.38 -14.34
N GLU A 467 -25.59 19.49 -15.12
CA GLU A 467 -24.55 18.48 -15.21
C GLU A 467 -23.86 18.25 -13.85
N GLN A 468 -23.51 19.33 -13.16
CA GLN A 468 -22.83 19.25 -11.87
C GLN A 468 -23.77 18.71 -10.79
N ILE A 469 -25.06 19.03 -10.84
CA ILE A 469 -26.04 18.45 -9.93
C ILE A 469 -26.18 16.94 -10.20
N ARG A 470 -26.25 16.51 -11.46
CA ARG A 470 -26.27 15.08 -11.81
C ARG A 470 -25.01 14.39 -11.29
N TRP A 471 -23.84 14.95 -11.52
CA TRP A 471 -22.55 14.46 -11.02
C TRP A 471 -22.55 14.26 -9.49
N ALA A 472 -23.08 15.22 -8.73
CA ALA A 472 -23.13 15.15 -7.26
C ALA A 472 -24.14 14.12 -6.76
N VAL A 473 -25.26 13.98 -7.46
CA VAL A 473 -26.31 13.01 -7.14
C VAL A 473 -25.81 11.59 -7.44
N GLU A 474 -25.12 11.38 -8.56
CA GLU A 474 -24.51 10.09 -8.94
C GLU A 474 -23.46 9.60 -7.96
N ARG A 475 -22.76 10.53 -7.29
CA ARG A 475 -21.77 10.24 -6.25
C ARG A 475 -22.38 10.12 -4.86
N GLU A 476 -23.70 10.17 -4.75
CA GLU A 476 -24.45 10.17 -3.48
C GLU A 476 -24.04 11.30 -2.51
N MET A 477 -23.36 12.34 -2.99
CA MET A 477 -22.98 13.51 -2.19
C MET A 477 -24.19 14.28 -1.71
N VAL A 478 -25.25 14.25 -2.51
CA VAL A 478 -26.53 14.91 -2.24
C VAL A 478 -27.68 14.03 -2.68
N LYS A 479 -28.78 14.15 -1.95
CA LYS A 479 -30.06 13.53 -2.31
C LYS A 479 -31.04 14.62 -2.75
N GLY A 480 -31.89 14.28 -3.71
CA GLY A 480 -33.08 15.06 -4.03
C GLY A 480 -34.12 14.97 -2.91
N TYR A 481 -35.14 15.80 -2.98
CA TYR A 481 -36.32 15.74 -2.13
C TYR A 481 -37.23 14.59 -2.56
N ALA A 482 -38.07 14.12 -1.63
CA ALA A 482 -39.04 13.05 -1.88
C ALA A 482 -40.05 13.38 -3.01
N ASP A 483 -40.25 14.67 -3.30
CA ASP A 483 -41.11 15.16 -4.39
C ASP A 483 -40.45 15.09 -5.79
N GLY A 484 -39.24 14.53 -5.89
CA GLY A 484 -38.47 14.37 -7.14
C GLY A 484 -37.74 15.64 -7.57
N THR A 485 -37.60 16.64 -6.70
CA THR A 485 -36.86 17.90 -6.97
C THR A 485 -35.49 17.93 -6.30
N PHE A 486 -34.60 18.81 -6.75
CA PHE A 486 -33.33 19.13 -6.08
C PHE A 486 -33.33 20.53 -5.44
N LYS A 487 -34.22 21.41 -5.91
CA LYS A 487 -34.35 22.82 -5.52
C LYS A 487 -33.03 23.57 -5.72
N PRO A 488 -32.50 23.63 -6.96
CA PRO A 488 -31.17 24.18 -7.22
C PRO A 488 -30.98 25.61 -6.73
N ASN A 489 -32.05 26.43 -6.78
CA ASN A 489 -32.04 27.83 -6.36
C ASN A 489 -32.32 28.06 -4.87
N LYS A 490 -32.57 27.00 -4.08
CA LYS A 490 -32.74 27.13 -2.62
C LYS A 490 -31.39 27.46 -1.98
N GLN A 491 -31.38 28.40 -1.03
CA GLN A 491 -30.19 28.67 -0.23
C GLN A 491 -29.72 27.42 0.53
N VAL A 492 -28.42 27.18 0.53
CA VAL A 492 -27.79 26.07 1.25
C VAL A 492 -27.44 26.50 2.67
N SER A 493 -27.72 25.64 3.64
CA SER A 493 -27.31 25.86 5.04
C SER A 493 -25.84 25.52 5.29
N GLU A 494 -25.28 26.05 6.37
CA GLU A 494 -23.92 25.69 6.85
C GLU A 494 -23.77 24.17 7.02
N ALA A 495 -24.76 23.51 7.63
CA ALA A 495 -24.76 22.05 7.82
C ALA A 495 -24.83 21.28 6.50
N GLU A 496 -25.69 21.70 5.57
CA GLU A 496 -25.77 21.08 4.23
C GLU A 496 -24.45 21.24 3.47
N PHE A 497 -23.81 22.42 3.55
CA PHE A 497 -22.52 22.66 2.90
C PHE A 497 -21.41 21.77 3.47
N LEU A 498 -21.26 21.70 4.80
CA LEU A 498 -20.28 20.82 5.46
C LEU A 498 -20.53 19.34 5.13
N ALA A 499 -21.80 18.92 5.10
CA ALA A 499 -22.15 17.55 4.73
C ALA A 499 -21.73 17.22 3.30
N MET A 500 -22.01 18.10 2.33
CA MET A 500 -21.59 17.92 0.93
C MET A 500 -20.07 17.89 0.78
N LEU A 501 -19.38 18.82 1.45
CA LEU A 501 -17.92 18.93 1.40
C LEU A 501 -17.24 17.69 2.00
N PHE A 502 -17.65 17.23 3.19
CA PHE A 502 -17.04 16.06 3.80
C PHE A 502 -17.44 14.75 3.14
N THR A 503 -18.63 14.65 2.57
CA THR A 503 -18.99 13.45 1.78
C THR A 503 -18.13 13.34 0.52
N LEU A 504 -17.69 14.47 -0.05
CA LEU A 504 -16.81 14.46 -1.23
C LEU A 504 -15.34 14.14 -0.88
N TYR A 505 -14.83 14.67 0.24
CA TYR A 505 -13.38 14.66 0.49
C TYR A 505 -12.92 13.83 1.70
N ALA A 506 -13.81 13.38 2.57
CA ALA A 506 -13.45 12.55 3.72
C ALA A 506 -13.74 11.08 3.46
N ASP A 507 -13.01 10.19 4.15
CA ASP A 507 -13.33 8.77 4.17
C ASP A 507 -14.68 8.56 4.89
N ASP A 508 -15.61 7.91 4.20
CA ASP A 508 -16.96 7.63 4.67
C ASP A 508 -16.96 6.77 5.96
N SER A 509 -15.97 5.90 6.14
CA SER A 509 -15.76 5.18 7.41
C SER A 509 -15.40 6.12 8.56
N VAL A 510 -14.62 7.17 8.30
CA VAL A 510 -14.24 8.18 9.31
C VAL A 510 -15.46 9.01 9.71
N ILE A 511 -16.27 9.45 8.74
CA ILE A 511 -17.49 10.23 9.00
C ILE A 511 -18.53 9.39 9.75
N ARG A 512 -18.76 8.13 9.36
CA ARG A 512 -19.64 7.20 10.11
C ARG A 512 -19.07 6.85 11.49
N GLY A 513 -17.76 6.75 11.61
CA GLY A 513 -17.06 6.51 12.87
C GLY A 513 -17.31 7.60 13.91
N MET A 514 -17.57 8.85 13.49
CA MET A 514 -17.92 9.95 14.40
C MET A 514 -19.20 9.68 15.20
N ASP A 515 -20.08 8.80 14.74
CA ASP A 515 -21.26 8.38 15.52
C ASP A 515 -20.93 7.39 16.65
N ARG A 516 -19.80 6.68 16.54
CA ARG A 516 -19.40 5.54 17.39
C ARG A 516 -18.24 5.86 18.33
N THR A 517 -17.23 6.58 17.86
CA THR A 517 -16.01 6.95 18.59
C THR A 517 -15.92 8.46 18.72
N GLY A 518 -15.69 8.97 19.94
CA GLY A 518 -15.56 10.41 20.18
C GLY A 518 -16.88 11.17 20.28
N LYS A 519 -18.02 10.49 20.51
CA LYS A 519 -19.25 11.16 20.97
C LYS A 519 -18.92 11.99 22.21
N PRO A 520 -18.96 13.33 22.13
CA PRO A 520 -18.80 14.16 23.32
C PRO A 520 -19.97 13.87 24.27
N SER A 521 -19.81 14.16 25.55
CA SER A 521 -20.88 13.98 26.55
C SER A 521 -22.17 14.77 26.23
N LYS A 522 -22.13 15.69 25.25
CA LYS A 522 -23.27 16.44 24.74
C LYS A 522 -23.23 16.50 23.20
N SER A 523 -24.33 16.12 22.56
CA SER A 523 -24.60 16.37 21.14
C SER A 523 -26.03 16.91 20.96
N LEU A 524 -26.37 17.45 19.78
CA LEU A 524 -27.72 17.95 19.50
C LEU A 524 -28.70 16.83 19.15
N GLY A 525 -28.20 15.64 18.81
CA GLY A 525 -29.02 14.50 18.40
C GLY A 525 -29.59 14.67 16.99
N VAL A 526 -28.95 15.49 16.14
CA VAL A 526 -29.41 15.78 14.77
C VAL A 526 -28.47 15.17 13.74
N TRP A 527 -28.99 14.96 12.52
CA TRP A 527 -28.27 14.31 11.41
C TRP A 527 -26.89 14.93 11.11
N SER A 528 -26.71 16.23 11.40
CA SER A 528 -25.48 16.96 11.09
C SER A 528 -24.38 16.83 12.14
N ASP A 529 -24.63 16.21 13.31
CA ASP A 529 -23.65 16.13 14.42
C ASP A 529 -22.28 15.60 13.98
N ARG A 530 -22.26 14.50 13.23
CA ARG A 530 -21.03 13.87 12.72
C ARG A 530 -20.11 14.82 11.96
N TYR A 531 -20.68 15.72 11.16
CA TYR A 531 -19.93 16.66 10.34
C TYR A 531 -19.30 17.76 11.18
N TYR A 532 -19.98 18.20 12.25
CA TYR A 532 -19.45 19.21 13.16
C TYR A 532 -18.33 18.65 14.05
N TRP A 533 -18.41 17.38 14.45
CA TRP A 533 -17.31 16.73 15.17
C TRP A 533 -16.09 16.52 14.29
N TYR A 534 -16.31 16.14 13.03
CA TYR A 534 -15.22 16.04 12.08
C TYR A 534 -14.60 17.43 11.79
N ALA A 535 -15.42 18.47 11.61
CA ALA A 535 -14.96 19.85 11.47
C ALA A 535 -14.12 20.30 12.67
N LYS A 536 -14.55 19.99 13.90
CA LYS A 536 -13.79 20.24 15.14
C LYS A 536 -12.44 19.53 15.16
N ARG A 537 -12.39 18.26 14.75
CA ARG A 537 -11.13 17.49 14.64
C ARG A 537 -10.15 18.15 13.67
N LEU A 538 -10.65 18.77 12.61
CA LEU A 538 -9.87 19.53 11.63
C LEU A 538 -9.59 20.98 12.07
N ASN A 539 -9.95 21.34 13.31
CA ASN A 539 -9.82 22.66 13.89
C ASN A 539 -10.52 23.77 13.08
N LEU A 540 -11.64 23.44 12.44
CA LEU A 540 -12.51 24.46 11.85
C LEU A 540 -13.24 25.22 12.95
N ASP A 541 -13.25 26.55 12.84
CA ASP A 541 -13.95 27.47 13.75
C ASP A 541 -15.48 27.35 13.63
N VAL A 542 -16.01 26.23 14.11
CA VAL A 542 -17.45 25.91 14.14
C VAL A 542 -18.01 25.93 15.56
N ASP A 543 -17.25 26.45 16.52
CA ASP A 543 -17.53 26.42 17.96
C ASP A 543 -18.88 27.05 18.30
N LYS A 544 -19.21 28.14 17.61
CA LYS A 544 -20.48 28.84 17.77
C LYS A 544 -21.67 28.03 17.26
N SER A 545 -21.46 27.15 16.27
CA SER A 545 -22.51 26.33 15.63
C SER A 545 -22.59 24.91 16.21
N VAL A 546 -21.56 24.46 16.93
CA VAL A 546 -21.43 23.07 17.37
C VAL A 546 -22.57 22.62 18.30
N MET A 547 -23.17 23.52 19.08
CA MET A 547 -24.34 23.22 19.93
C MET A 547 -25.55 24.11 19.61
N ASP A 548 -25.63 24.69 18.40
CA ASP A 548 -26.71 25.60 18.01
C ASP A 548 -27.35 25.16 16.69
N ALA A 549 -28.46 24.41 16.77
CA ALA A 549 -29.20 23.93 15.61
C ALA A 549 -29.71 25.06 14.70
N LYS A 550 -30.01 26.25 15.23
CA LYS A 550 -30.45 27.40 14.42
C LYS A 550 -29.29 27.91 13.58
N ARG A 551 -28.08 28.01 14.15
CA ARG A 551 -26.89 28.41 13.40
C ARG A 551 -26.51 27.40 12.33
N ARG A 552 -26.60 26.10 12.61
CA ARG A 552 -26.34 25.04 11.63
C ARG A 552 -27.25 25.12 10.39
N ASN A 553 -28.51 25.50 10.59
CA ASN A 553 -29.53 25.56 9.54
C ASN A 553 -29.64 26.93 8.86
N ARG A 554 -28.83 27.92 9.26
CA ARG A 554 -28.80 29.22 8.57
C ARG A 554 -28.12 29.08 7.21
N ALA A 555 -28.55 29.89 6.25
CA ALA A 555 -27.89 29.95 4.96
C ALA A 555 -26.44 30.46 5.10
N ILE A 556 -25.50 29.75 4.48
CA ILE A 556 -24.08 30.08 4.52
C ILE A 556 -23.74 31.16 3.48
N THR A 557 -22.85 32.07 3.86
CA THR A 557 -22.32 33.10 2.96
C THR A 557 -21.10 32.60 2.20
N ARG A 558 -20.78 33.26 1.08
CA ARG A 558 -19.59 32.95 0.29
C ARG A 558 -18.31 33.20 1.06
N ALA A 559 -18.26 34.24 1.89
CA ALA A 559 -17.12 34.52 2.77
C ALA A 559 -16.85 33.38 3.77
N GLU A 560 -17.91 32.80 4.35
CA GLU A 560 -17.76 31.65 5.27
C GLU A 560 -17.28 30.40 4.54
N VAL A 561 -17.74 30.16 3.32
CA VAL A 561 -17.18 29.11 2.45
C VAL A 561 -15.69 29.34 2.20
N ALA A 562 -15.27 30.58 1.94
CA ALA A 562 -13.85 30.91 1.77
C ALA A 562 -13.03 30.61 3.03
N GLN A 563 -13.54 30.97 4.22
CA GLN A 563 -12.89 30.65 5.50
C GLN A 563 -12.76 29.14 5.74
N ILE A 564 -13.80 28.37 5.42
CA ILE A 564 -13.78 26.91 5.55
C ILE A 564 -12.73 26.31 4.61
N VAL A 565 -12.74 26.68 3.33
CA VAL A 565 -11.83 26.11 2.32
C VAL A 565 -10.38 26.53 2.59
N ALA A 566 -10.13 27.78 2.96
CA ALA A 566 -8.79 28.23 3.36
C ALA A 566 -8.32 27.49 4.62
N GLY A 567 -9.21 27.33 5.61
CA GLY A 567 -9.05 26.48 6.80
C GLY A 567 -8.55 25.09 6.45
N LEU A 568 -9.30 24.41 5.60
CA LEU A 568 -9.03 23.06 5.13
C LEU A 568 -7.87 22.97 4.13
N SER A 569 -7.27 24.11 3.75
CA SER A 569 -6.03 24.21 2.98
C SER A 569 -4.83 24.59 3.86
N GLY A 570 -4.97 24.55 5.19
CA GLY A 570 -3.88 24.80 6.12
C GLY A 570 -3.64 26.28 6.40
N LYS A 571 -4.65 27.12 6.17
CA LYS A 571 -4.60 28.56 6.42
C LYS A 571 -5.63 28.96 7.48
N ASN A 572 -5.29 29.91 8.32
CA ASN A 572 -6.17 30.44 9.37
C ASN A 572 -6.17 31.97 9.32
N TYR A 573 -6.83 32.55 8.32
CA TYR A 573 -6.86 34.00 8.15
C TYR A 573 -7.81 34.67 9.15
N ALA A 574 -7.40 35.83 9.65
CA ALA A 574 -8.22 36.60 10.61
C ALA A 574 -9.40 37.34 9.95
N ASN A 575 -9.35 37.58 8.64
CA ASN A 575 -10.37 38.30 7.89
C ASN A 575 -10.79 37.55 6.62
N ASP A 576 -12.00 37.83 6.14
CA ASP A 576 -12.59 37.14 4.99
C ASP A 576 -11.93 37.49 3.67
N ASP A 577 -11.46 38.73 3.52
CA ASP A 577 -10.82 39.18 2.28
C ASP A 577 -9.57 38.37 1.95
N ASP A 578 -8.75 38.03 2.96
CA ASP A 578 -7.56 37.20 2.77
C ASP A 578 -7.90 35.74 2.45
N ALA A 579 -8.92 35.17 3.11
CA ALA A 579 -9.42 33.84 2.75
C ALA A 579 -9.93 33.82 1.30
N ILE A 580 -10.65 34.86 0.88
CA ILE A 580 -11.14 35.02 -0.49
C ILE A 580 -9.96 35.15 -1.46
N ARG A 581 -8.98 36.03 -1.18
CA ARG A 581 -7.77 36.18 -2.00
C ARG A 581 -7.04 34.85 -2.17
N PHE A 582 -6.89 34.08 -1.09
CA PHE A 582 -6.28 32.76 -1.14
C PHE A 582 -7.01 31.84 -2.13
N LEU A 583 -8.34 31.73 -2.04
CA LEU A 583 -9.12 30.92 -2.98
C LEU A 583 -8.95 31.37 -4.43
N LEU A 584 -8.94 32.68 -4.69
CA LEU A 584 -8.73 33.25 -6.02
C LEU A 584 -7.33 32.92 -6.55
N ASN A 585 -6.29 33.08 -5.73
CA ASN A 585 -4.90 32.81 -6.10
C ASN A 585 -4.67 31.33 -6.44
N MET A 586 -5.25 30.44 -5.64
CA MET A 586 -5.22 28.99 -5.84
C MET A 586 -6.06 28.55 -7.06
N GLY A 587 -6.91 29.42 -7.60
CA GLY A 587 -7.85 29.12 -8.68
C GLY A 587 -9.03 28.27 -8.24
N PHE A 588 -9.25 28.12 -6.93
CA PHE A 588 -10.41 27.43 -6.35
C PHE A 588 -11.72 28.17 -6.62
N SER A 589 -11.66 29.45 -6.97
CA SER A 589 -12.80 30.24 -7.40
C SER A 589 -12.37 31.30 -8.40
N SER A 590 -13.22 31.56 -9.39
CA SER A 590 -13.12 32.69 -10.32
C SER A 590 -13.95 33.90 -9.87
N GLY A 591 -14.51 33.85 -8.66
CA GLY A 591 -15.47 34.82 -8.15
C GLY A 591 -16.88 34.62 -8.74
N LYS A 592 -17.83 35.47 -8.34
CA LYS A 592 -19.22 35.44 -8.84
C LYS A 592 -19.39 36.30 -10.08
N THR A 593 -18.74 37.47 -10.09
CA THR A 593 -18.75 38.42 -11.21
C THR A 593 -17.36 38.65 -11.79
N SER A 594 -16.31 38.58 -10.96
CA SER A 594 -14.91 38.64 -11.39
C SER A 594 -14.00 38.03 -10.34
N ALA A 595 -12.77 37.67 -10.74
CA ALA A 595 -11.74 37.09 -9.87
C ALA A 595 -11.08 38.16 -8.98
N THR A 596 -11.89 38.90 -8.22
CA THR A 596 -11.47 39.92 -7.26
C THR A 596 -12.21 39.69 -5.94
N VAL A 597 -11.70 40.22 -4.82
CA VAL A 597 -12.39 40.09 -3.52
C VAL A 597 -13.82 40.63 -3.58
N LYS A 598 -14.02 41.79 -4.21
CA LYS A 598 -15.34 42.37 -4.43
C LYS A 598 -16.18 41.50 -5.37
N GLY A 599 -15.60 41.04 -6.48
CA GLY A 599 -16.27 40.20 -7.48
C GLY A 599 -16.58 38.79 -6.98
N TYR A 600 -15.91 38.33 -5.92
CA TYR A 600 -16.26 37.10 -5.22
C TYR A 600 -17.59 37.24 -4.48
N ALA A 601 -18.06 38.45 -4.18
CA ALA A 601 -19.35 38.72 -3.53
C ALA A 601 -19.52 37.98 -2.18
N GLY A 602 -18.55 38.15 -1.27
CA GLY A 602 -18.49 37.39 -0.01
C GLY A 602 -19.74 37.46 0.87
N LYS A 603 -20.50 38.56 0.81
CA LYS A 603 -21.75 38.75 1.59
C LYS A 603 -22.95 37.98 1.03
N ASP A 604 -22.88 37.54 -0.23
CA ASP A 604 -23.97 36.78 -0.85
C ASP A 604 -24.03 35.38 -0.24
N ARG A 605 -25.24 34.81 -0.22
CA ARG A 605 -25.49 33.43 0.19
C ARG A 605 -25.40 32.50 -1.01
N LEU A 606 -24.99 31.25 -0.77
CA LEU A 606 -24.97 30.24 -1.81
C LEU A 606 -26.33 29.56 -1.94
N THR A 607 -26.72 29.30 -3.18
CA THR A 607 -27.72 28.29 -3.53
C THR A 607 -27.11 26.88 -3.50
N ARG A 608 -27.97 25.86 -3.46
CA ARG A 608 -27.53 24.45 -3.53
C ARG A 608 -26.77 24.16 -4.83
N ALA A 609 -27.21 24.72 -5.96
CA ALA A 609 -26.51 24.59 -7.24
C ALA A 609 -25.12 25.24 -7.19
N GLU A 610 -25.01 26.47 -6.68
CA GLU A 610 -23.72 27.15 -6.54
C GLU A 610 -22.76 26.38 -5.63
N ALA A 611 -23.25 25.78 -4.53
CA ALA A 611 -22.43 24.96 -3.65
C ALA A 611 -21.86 23.72 -4.35
N ILE A 612 -22.68 23.01 -5.14
CA ILE A 612 -22.22 21.84 -5.89
C ILE A 612 -21.19 22.21 -6.95
N VAL A 613 -21.46 23.27 -7.71
CA VAL A 613 -20.52 23.75 -8.73
C VAL A 613 -19.22 24.20 -8.09
N PHE A 614 -19.29 24.89 -6.95
CA PHE A 614 -18.12 25.29 -6.21
C PHE A 614 -17.30 24.09 -5.72
N LEU A 615 -17.92 23.07 -5.13
CA LEU A 615 -17.23 21.85 -4.69
C LEU A 615 -16.62 21.05 -5.85
N LYS A 616 -17.32 20.97 -6.98
CA LYS A 616 -16.76 20.36 -8.19
C LYS A 616 -15.53 21.14 -8.67
N ASN A 617 -15.59 22.47 -8.70
CA ASN A 617 -14.45 23.30 -9.07
C ASN A 617 -13.27 23.07 -8.13
N LEU A 618 -13.48 22.94 -6.82
CA LEU A 618 -12.41 22.57 -5.89
C LEU A 618 -11.75 21.24 -6.29
N GLN A 619 -12.55 20.22 -6.63
CA GLN A 619 -12.04 18.90 -7.01
C GLN A 619 -11.24 18.98 -8.31
N ASP A 620 -11.78 19.64 -9.32
CA ASP A 620 -11.13 19.82 -10.63
C ASP A 620 -9.82 20.61 -10.51
N GLN A 621 -9.71 21.46 -9.48
CA GLN A 621 -8.52 22.26 -9.16
C GLN A 621 -7.56 21.58 -8.16
N GLY A 622 -7.78 20.30 -7.82
CA GLY A 622 -6.84 19.51 -7.02
C GLY A 622 -6.87 19.79 -5.52
N PHE A 623 -7.97 20.35 -4.99
CA PHE A 623 -8.14 20.57 -3.55
C PHE A 623 -8.05 19.27 -2.74
N ARG A 624 -7.41 19.35 -1.56
CA ARG A 624 -7.28 18.25 -0.58
C ARG A 624 -7.50 18.79 0.82
N LEU A 625 -8.04 17.94 1.72
CA LEU A 625 -8.23 18.30 3.13
C LEU A 625 -6.90 18.26 3.88
N THR A 626 -6.61 19.32 4.62
CA THR A 626 -5.59 19.37 5.66
C THR A 626 -6.15 20.02 6.94
N PHE A 627 -5.39 19.97 8.03
CA PHE A 627 -5.76 20.59 9.30
C PHE A 627 -5.64 22.11 9.24
N ARG A 628 -6.62 22.82 9.81
CA ARG A 628 -6.51 24.27 10.02
C ARG A 628 -5.55 24.55 11.18
N PRO A 629 -4.47 25.33 10.99
CA PRO A 629 -3.58 25.68 12.09
C PRO A 629 -4.30 26.57 13.13
N THR A 630 -3.86 26.52 14.39
CA THR A 630 -4.37 27.40 15.45
C THR A 630 -3.80 28.81 15.35
N ALA A 631 -2.54 28.94 14.90
CA ALA A 631 -1.91 30.24 14.67
C ALA A 631 -2.58 30.98 13.51
N ILE A 632 -2.73 32.30 13.64
CA ILE A 632 -3.25 33.16 12.58
C ILE A 632 -2.26 33.19 11.42
N THR A 633 -2.75 32.93 10.21
CA THR A 633 -1.99 33.07 8.97
C THR A 633 -2.01 34.52 8.52
N VAL A 634 -0.83 35.08 8.30
CA VAL A 634 -0.65 36.41 7.72
C VAL A 634 -0.39 36.25 6.22
N MET A 635 -1.18 36.92 5.40
CA MET A 635 -1.00 36.90 3.94
C MET A 635 0.25 37.69 3.53
N THR A 636 1.12 37.08 2.73
CA THR A 636 2.34 37.70 2.23
C THR A 636 2.04 38.78 1.19
N GLU A 637 2.99 39.68 0.94
CA GLU A 637 2.87 40.68 -0.14
C GLU A 637 2.74 40.04 -1.52
N ASN A 638 3.35 38.86 -1.75
CA ASN A 638 3.17 38.10 -2.97
C ASN A 638 1.71 37.68 -3.18
N GLU A 639 1.13 37.07 -2.15
CA GLU A 639 -0.27 36.61 -2.18
C GLU A 639 -1.25 37.78 -2.35
N LYS A 640 -1.00 38.93 -1.72
CA LYS A 640 -1.84 40.14 -1.90
C LYS A 640 -1.84 40.65 -3.35
N LYS A 641 -0.76 40.37 -4.11
CA LYS A 641 -0.61 40.73 -5.53
C LYS A 641 -1.07 39.64 -6.50
N GLY A 642 -1.70 38.57 -6.00
CA GLY A 642 -2.24 37.49 -6.83
C GLY A 642 -1.31 36.27 -6.99
N GLY A 643 -0.16 36.28 -6.32
CA GLY A 643 0.78 35.16 -6.29
C GLY A 643 0.25 33.96 -5.50
N LEU A 644 0.80 32.77 -5.77
CA LEU A 644 0.53 31.60 -4.94
C LEU A 644 1.19 31.76 -3.55
N PRO A 645 0.73 31.03 -2.51
CA PRO A 645 1.48 30.93 -1.27
C PRO A 645 2.90 30.42 -1.53
N ASP A 646 3.84 30.83 -0.69
CA ASP A 646 5.20 30.33 -0.79
C ASP A 646 5.25 28.79 -0.73
N ARG A 647 6.20 28.20 -1.44
CA ARG A 647 6.38 26.75 -1.60
C ARG A 647 5.14 26.04 -2.15
N THR A 648 4.48 26.64 -3.14
CA THR A 648 3.33 26.03 -3.80
C THR A 648 3.64 25.71 -5.25
N VAL A 649 3.26 24.51 -5.69
CA VAL A 649 3.24 24.12 -7.10
C VAL A 649 1.83 23.70 -7.47
N LYS A 650 1.33 24.26 -8.57
CA LYS A 650 0.07 23.90 -9.22
C LYS A 650 0.36 23.43 -10.63
N VAL A 651 -0.20 22.27 -10.98
CA VAL A 651 -0.12 21.71 -12.31
C VAL A 651 -1.52 21.57 -12.88
N THR A 652 -1.72 22.04 -14.10
CA THR A 652 -2.93 21.81 -14.88
C THR A 652 -2.55 20.98 -16.10
N TYR A 653 -3.00 19.74 -16.15
CA TYR A 653 -2.78 18.86 -17.29
C TYR A 653 -4.08 18.74 -18.07
N GLN A 654 -4.13 19.42 -19.21
CA GLN A 654 -5.33 19.53 -20.02
C GLN A 654 -5.61 18.22 -20.78
N ALA A 655 -6.87 18.02 -21.18
CA ALA A 655 -7.29 16.81 -21.89
C ALA A 655 -6.65 16.70 -23.29
N ASP A 656 -6.27 17.83 -23.89
CA ASP A 656 -5.51 17.93 -25.15
C ASP A 656 -4.00 17.70 -24.96
N ARG A 657 -3.59 17.21 -23.78
CA ARG A 657 -2.21 16.87 -23.41
C ARG A 657 -1.29 18.07 -23.19
N LYS A 658 -1.82 19.30 -23.11
CA LYS A 658 -1.05 20.48 -22.70
C LYS A 658 -0.85 20.54 -21.19
N LEU A 659 0.37 20.73 -20.72
CA LEU A 659 0.72 20.75 -19.30
C LEU A 659 1.21 22.14 -18.87
N ILE A 660 0.52 22.75 -17.90
CA ILE A 660 0.87 24.07 -17.38
C ILE A 660 1.29 23.94 -15.91
N VAL A 661 2.52 24.34 -15.61
CA VAL A 661 3.11 24.31 -14.27
C VAL A 661 3.26 25.74 -13.78
N ARG A 662 2.55 26.09 -12.70
CA ARG A 662 2.65 27.37 -12.01
C ARG A 662 3.20 27.14 -10.61
N GLY A 663 4.18 27.93 -10.18
CA GLY A 663 4.68 27.83 -8.81
C GLY A 663 5.10 29.16 -8.22
N ALA A 664 5.32 29.18 -6.90
CA ALA A 664 5.85 30.31 -6.16
C ALA A 664 6.82 29.84 -5.07
N PHE A 665 8.06 30.32 -5.14
CA PHE A 665 9.12 30.01 -4.19
C PHE A 665 9.94 31.26 -3.90
N ALA A 666 9.80 31.85 -2.71
CA ALA A 666 10.51 33.06 -2.31
C ALA A 666 12.04 32.89 -2.42
N GLU A 667 12.55 31.69 -2.13
CA GLU A 667 13.97 31.32 -2.28
C GLU A 667 14.48 31.33 -3.73
N ALA A 668 13.58 31.31 -4.71
CA ALA A 668 13.87 31.37 -6.14
C ALA A 668 13.60 32.77 -6.76
N ALA A 669 13.37 33.80 -5.93
CA ALA A 669 13.14 35.15 -6.41
C ALA A 669 14.29 35.66 -7.30
N ASN A 670 13.95 36.12 -8.50
CA ASN A 670 14.88 36.54 -9.56
C ASN A 670 15.91 35.49 -10.00
N ARG A 671 15.72 34.21 -9.66
CA ARG A 671 16.61 33.09 -10.02
C ARG A 671 16.03 32.25 -11.15
N THR A 672 16.89 31.51 -11.83
CA THR A 672 16.46 30.49 -12.78
C THR A 672 15.84 29.32 -12.04
N ILE A 673 14.73 28.82 -12.55
CA ILE A 673 13.97 27.68 -12.05
C ILE A 673 13.94 26.66 -13.19
N LYS A 674 14.32 25.42 -12.86
CA LYS A 674 14.26 24.29 -13.79
C LYS A 674 12.98 23.51 -13.52
N VAL A 675 12.21 23.22 -14.55
CA VAL A 675 11.01 22.38 -14.47
C VAL A 675 11.20 21.19 -15.40
N GLU A 676 11.19 19.99 -14.83
CA GLU A 676 11.38 18.73 -15.54
C GLU A 676 10.09 17.91 -15.50
N VAL A 677 9.68 17.39 -16.64
CA VAL A 677 8.52 16.50 -16.76
C VAL A 677 9.05 15.13 -17.15
N HIS A 678 8.74 14.13 -16.34
CA HIS A 678 9.00 12.72 -16.60
C HIS A 678 7.66 12.04 -16.82
N ALA A 679 7.47 11.45 -18.00
CA ALA A 679 6.19 10.86 -18.38
C ALA A 679 6.42 9.56 -19.15
N SER A 680 5.64 8.51 -18.85
CA SER A 680 5.69 7.27 -19.64
C SER A 680 4.73 7.38 -20.81
N THR A 681 5.25 7.31 -22.03
CA THR A 681 4.48 7.32 -23.28
C THR A 681 4.52 5.93 -23.94
N PRO A 682 3.64 5.65 -24.91
CA PRO A 682 3.67 4.39 -25.66
C PRO A 682 5.01 4.09 -26.35
N ASP A 683 5.79 5.13 -26.65
CA ASP A 683 7.08 5.04 -27.35
C ASP A 683 8.29 4.98 -26.40
N GLY A 684 8.08 5.04 -25.08
CA GLY A 684 9.13 4.98 -24.07
C GLY A 684 9.02 6.04 -22.97
N GLU A 685 10.12 6.33 -22.29
CA GLU A 685 10.18 7.41 -21.30
C GLU A 685 10.35 8.76 -22.01
N HIS A 686 9.43 9.70 -21.76
CA HIS A 686 9.51 11.09 -22.19
C HIS A 686 10.02 11.95 -21.04
N ILE A 687 11.21 12.54 -21.21
CA ILE A 687 11.77 13.52 -20.28
C ILE A 687 11.92 14.84 -21.01
N GLU A 688 11.23 15.89 -20.54
CA GLU A 688 11.34 17.23 -21.08
C GLU A 688 11.69 18.22 -19.97
N THR A 689 12.71 19.05 -20.22
CA THR A 689 13.16 20.07 -19.28
C THR A 689 12.98 21.44 -19.89
N LEU A 690 12.30 22.32 -19.16
CA LEU A 690 12.22 23.74 -19.47
C LEU A 690 12.80 24.56 -18.32
N GLN A 691 13.37 25.72 -18.66
CA GLN A 691 13.85 26.68 -17.68
C GLN A 691 13.06 27.97 -17.79
N THR A 692 12.84 28.61 -16.65
CA THR A 692 12.19 29.92 -16.57
C THR A 692 12.85 30.75 -15.47
N LYS A 693 12.59 32.04 -15.43
CA LYS A 693 13.09 32.93 -14.37
C LYS A 693 11.95 33.28 -13.44
N GLY A 694 12.13 33.04 -12.14
CA GLY A 694 11.22 33.52 -11.11
C GLY A 694 11.18 35.05 -11.08
N ASP A 695 10.00 35.64 -10.86
CA ASP A 695 9.86 37.08 -10.67
C ASP A 695 10.46 37.54 -9.32
N ALA A 696 10.22 38.81 -8.94
CA ALA A 696 10.74 39.36 -7.68
C ALA A 696 10.22 38.65 -6.41
N TYR A 697 9.18 37.83 -6.53
CA TYR A 697 8.63 37.00 -5.47
C TYR A 697 8.86 35.50 -5.71
N GLY A 698 9.56 35.14 -6.79
CA GLY A 698 9.82 33.76 -7.20
C GLY A 698 8.61 33.05 -7.79
N ASN A 699 7.61 33.80 -8.29
CA ASN A 699 6.54 33.19 -9.08
C ASN A 699 7.05 32.83 -10.47
N PHE A 700 6.53 31.74 -11.02
CA PHE A 700 6.81 31.34 -12.40
C PHE A 700 5.63 30.60 -13.02
N THR A 701 5.64 30.50 -14.36
CA THR A 701 4.77 29.61 -15.12
C THR A 701 5.56 29.01 -16.27
N VAL A 702 5.42 27.71 -16.47
CA VAL A 702 6.01 26.95 -17.56
C VAL A 702 4.89 26.18 -18.26
N THR A 703 4.94 26.13 -19.58
CA THR A 703 3.96 25.42 -20.40
C THR A 703 4.70 24.43 -21.26
N PHE A 704 4.33 23.16 -21.16
CA PHE A 704 4.73 22.09 -22.07
C PHE A 704 3.57 21.89 -23.04
N GLU A 705 3.83 22.10 -24.33
CA GLU A 705 2.77 22.19 -25.33
C GLU A 705 2.07 20.85 -25.56
N ARG A 706 2.78 19.72 -25.40
CA ARG A 706 2.18 18.39 -25.53
C ARG A 706 2.99 17.31 -24.81
N ILE A 707 2.37 16.64 -23.84
CA ILE A 707 2.90 15.47 -23.15
C ILE A 707 1.96 14.29 -23.44
N ASP A 708 2.34 13.33 -24.28
CA ASP A 708 1.44 12.24 -24.66
C ASP A 708 1.49 11.04 -23.67
N ALA A 709 1.26 11.34 -22.39
CA ALA A 709 1.37 10.36 -21.30
C ALA A 709 0.15 10.37 -20.36
N ASP A 710 -0.31 9.22 -19.90
CA ASP A 710 -1.49 9.12 -19.03
C ASP A 710 -1.23 9.57 -17.58
N ASP A 711 0.04 9.77 -17.22
CA ASP A 711 0.50 10.41 -16.00
C ASP A 711 1.81 11.15 -16.29
N ALA A 712 2.00 12.29 -15.64
CA ALA A 712 3.20 13.10 -15.73
C ALA A 712 3.72 13.42 -14.33
N SER A 713 5.00 13.19 -14.11
CA SER A 713 5.74 13.55 -12.90
C SER A 713 6.53 14.83 -13.14
N ILE A 714 6.25 15.88 -12.37
CA ILE A 714 6.81 17.22 -12.54
C ILE A 714 7.74 17.49 -11.36
N TYR A 715 8.99 17.81 -11.68
CA TYR A 715 10.02 18.24 -10.74
C TYR A 715 10.31 19.73 -10.96
N VAL A 716 10.25 20.51 -9.89
CA VAL A 716 10.57 21.95 -9.90
C VAL A 716 11.81 22.17 -9.04
N SER A 717 12.95 22.43 -9.68
CA SER A 717 14.20 22.71 -8.98
C SER A 717 14.38 24.20 -8.76
N THR A 718 14.38 24.62 -7.50
CA THR A 718 14.58 26.02 -7.08
C THR A 718 16.05 26.32 -6.76
N ARG A 719 16.83 25.26 -6.52
CA ARG A 719 18.28 25.25 -6.23
C ARG A 719 18.89 23.97 -6.80
N ASP A 720 20.22 23.90 -6.89
CA ASP A 720 20.92 22.73 -7.46
C ASP A 720 20.74 21.44 -6.64
N ASP A 721 20.43 21.58 -5.35
CA ASP A 721 20.28 20.48 -4.37
C ASP A 721 18.83 20.22 -3.96
N LEU A 722 17.85 20.96 -4.51
CA LEU A 722 16.46 20.91 -4.05
C LEU A 722 15.47 20.96 -5.21
N ALA A 723 14.68 19.90 -5.31
CA ALA A 723 13.56 19.79 -6.25
C ALA A 723 12.26 19.43 -5.53
N TYR A 724 11.17 20.05 -5.96
CA TYR A 724 9.81 19.82 -5.48
C TYR A 724 9.05 18.94 -6.48
N TYR A 725 8.26 17.99 -6.00
CA TYR A 725 7.65 16.95 -6.83
C TYR A 725 6.11 16.92 -6.78
N ILE A 726 5.48 16.95 -7.95
CA ILE A 726 4.03 16.81 -8.10
C ILE A 726 3.69 15.97 -9.34
N SER A 727 2.66 15.13 -9.27
CA SER A 727 2.14 14.41 -10.44
C SER A 727 0.74 14.88 -10.85
N ALA A 728 0.44 14.73 -12.13
CA ALA A 728 -0.86 15.08 -12.70
C ALA A 728 -1.23 14.14 -13.85
N LYS A 729 -2.54 13.95 -14.06
CA LYS A 729 -3.10 13.16 -15.16
C LYS A 729 -3.87 14.05 -16.16
N PRO A 730 -3.97 13.66 -17.44
CA PRO A 730 -4.74 14.43 -18.41
C PRO A 730 -6.17 14.70 -17.96
N GLY A 731 -6.63 15.93 -18.16
CA GLY A 731 -7.94 16.40 -17.72
C GLY A 731 -8.04 16.76 -16.24
N GLN A 732 -6.93 16.84 -15.49
CA GLN A 732 -6.92 17.12 -14.06
C GLN A 732 -5.97 18.26 -13.69
N SER A 733 -6.24 18.91 -12.57
CA SER A 733 -5.27 19.78 -11.90
C SER A 733 -4.81 19.14 -10.60
N ALA A 734 -3.54 19.34 -10.26
CA ALA A 734 -2.95 18.95 -8.99
C ALA A 734 -2.31 20.16 -8.32
N ILE A 735 -2.37 20.22 -6.99
CA ILE A 735 -1.72 21.25 -6.20
C ILE A 735 -1.03 20.61 -5.00
N VAL A 736 0.19 21.06 -4.71
CA VAL A 736 0.93 20.73 -3.49
C VAL A 736 1.50 22.01 -2.89
N MET A 737 1.33 22.18 -1.57
CA MET A 737 2.02 23.18 -0.75
C MET A 737 3.00 22.40 0.15
N TYR A 738 4.30 22.68 0.05
CA TYR A 738 5.38 21.93 0.70
C TYR A 738 5.81 22.48 2.05
#